data_AF-A0A846YU54-F1
#
_entry.id   AF-A0A846YU54-F1
#
_cell.length_a   1.000
_cell.length_b   1.000
_cell.length_c   1.000
_cell.angle_alpha   90.00
_cell.angle_beta   90.00
_cell.angle_gamma   90.00
#
_symmetry.space_group_name_H-M   'P 1'
#
loop_
_entity.id
_entity.type
_entity.pdbx_description
1 polymer ?
#
loop_
_entity_poly.entity_id
_entity_poly.type
_entity_poly.pdbx_seq_one_letter_code
_entity_poly.pdbx_strand_id
1 'polypeptide(L)'
;PGSFGRFHQLITLDLPVGVDRETIAGVVGPVIDRHDMLRSRLYSADGDWLVETAAPGSVDVDALIDHIVFDGAVTGDELNAIASAAVDSALDKLDPADGVVVRFVWLDPDTADRHGHLVVIAHHLAIDGVSWRVLVPDLVLSAVARSAGQTPELPAPVTSMRTWAHALERNAHSPERLAELEYWRTVAGTAEPLLTERGLDPAVDTESVVEVHAVQVSPEVTQALLTTVPALFHGGVNDGLLTALVLATAAWRARRVPGAPLDDPLLIRLEGHGREEEVVPGADLSRTVGWFTALFPVRFEPAGIDIEAALSGGTEMGAALKLVKEQLLAVPDKGVGYGLLRYMNSETAADFPQIMPGQVNFNYLGRVGAGEIPEEMHGFGWLPTADLEVDVHHDADMPAMALLDINAIVAGDALTARIGYPATQLSADEAAEFGELWVQALEAVARHAESAEAGGFTPSDFPLVTLSQRDIETIEQRFQWPVADMWPLTSLQAGMLFHAQLAAESVDVYTAHALLTLTGRVDADRLRSAAQALVDRYENLRTAFVTDGEGNSVQVVLSEVRVDWSEYDRTATGNADDLIEADRLRRFDLTEPRLIRFTLIKTGPDLWRFMVSNHHIVLDGWSMPLLMQDLLALYAVRADRTALPAARSYRHFLDWLSRQDHDASLATWREALAGVSEPTLVSSPGSSNGASAREIEALSGEYTFGMDAAATARLTRLAAELGVTANTVLQVAWAILLGRITSREDVVFGATVSGRPPQLSGVETMVGLFINTIPVRVRF
;
A
#
# COMPACT_ATOMS: atom_id res chain seq x y z
N PRO A 1 -18.33 -8.75 32.02
CA PRO A 1 -19.40 -9.52 32.70
C PRO A 1 -19.55 -10.85 31.95
N GLY A 2 -20.13 -11.87 32.59
CA GLY A 2 -20.27 -13.19 32.00
C GLY A 2 -19.06 -14.10 32.18
N SER A 3 -19.29 -15.39 32.00
CA SER A 3 -18.27 -16.43 32.01
C SER A 3 -17.58 -16.50 30.64
N PHE A 4 -16.33 -16.95 30.63
CA PHE A 4 -15.53 -17.06 29.40
C PHE A 4 -14.90 -18.45 29.23
N GLY A 5 -15.19 -19.42 30.11
CA GLY A 5 -14.55 -20.73 30.10
C GLY A 5 -14.76 -21.49 28.79
N ARG A 6 -15.89 -21.24 28.11
CA ARG A 6 -16.22 -21.83 26.81
C ARG A 6 -15.95 -20.89 25.62
N PHE A 7 -15.17 -19.83 25.77
CA PHE A 7 -14.81 -18.96 24.64
C PHE A 7 -13.74 -19.61 23.77
N HIS A 8 -14.09 -20.10 22.59
CA HIS A 8 -13.23 -21.03 21.86
C HIS A 8 -13.23 -20.81 20.34
N GLN A 9 -12.25 -21.40 19.67
CA GLN A 9 -12.27 -21.72 18.25
C GLN A 9 -12.00 -23.22 18.08
N LEU A 10 -12.49 -23.80 16.98
CA LEU A 10 -12.24 -25.19 16.66
C LEU A 10 -11.93 -25.39 15.17
N ILE A 11 -11.27 -26.50 14.87
CA ILE A 11 -11.11 -27.03 13.51
C ILE A 11 -11.24 -28.55 13.54
N THR A 12 -11.86 -29.11 12.51
CA THR A 12 -11.95 -30.56 12.33
C THR A 12 -10.90 -31.03 11.34
N LEU A 13 -10.13 -32.07 11.73
CA LEU A 13 -9.14 -32.72 10.88
C LEU A 13 -9.60 -34.14 10.53
N ASP A 14 -9.34 -34.58 9.31
CA ASP A 14 -9.41 -36.00 8.95
C ASP A 14 -8.25 -36.78 9.62
N LEU A 15 -8.44 -38.07 9.89
CA LEU A 15 -7.38 -38.93 10.42
C LEU A 15 -7.07 -40.08 9.45
N PRO A 16 -5.85 -40.64 9.46
CA PRO A 16 -5.59 -41.90 8.79
C PRO A 16 -6.42 -43.05 9.38
N VAL A 17 -6.81 -44.02 8.55
CA VAL A 17 -7.50 -45.23 9.00
C VAL A 17 -6.64 -46.01 9.99
N GLY A 18 -7.23 -46.42 11.10
CA GLY A 18 -6.55 -47.22 12.12
C GLY A 18 -5.54 -46.45 12.97
N VAL A 19 -5.63 -45.12 13.02
CA VAL A 19 -4.90 -44.31 14.00
C VAL A 19 -5.27 -44.76 15.41
N ASP A 20 -4.25 -44.85 16.28
CA ASP A 20 -4.43 -45.11 17.69
C ASP A 20 -4.15 -43.87 18.56
N ARG A 21 -4.55 -43.95 19.82
CA ARG A 21 -4.37 -42.89 20.82
C ARG A 21 -2.90 -42.47 20.97
N GLU A 22 -1.99 -43.44 20.95
CA GLU A 22 -0.54 -43.18 21.07
C GLU A 22 -0.03 -42.35 19.89
N THR A 23 -0.55 -42.62 18.69
CA THR A 23 -0.25 -41.83 17.50
C THR A 23 -0.76 -40.41 17.63
N ILE A 24 -2.01 -40.21 18.07
CA ILE A 24 -2.55 -38.86 18.27
C ILE A 24 -1.74 -38.07 19.29
N ALA A 25 -1.50 -38.63 20.48
CA ALA A 25 -0.69 -37.99 21.51
C ALA A 25 0.73 -37.66 21.01
N GLY A 26 1.33 -38.58 20.25
CA GLY A 26 2.66 -38.41 19.66
C GLY A 26 2.73 -37.35 18.54
N VAL A 27 1.60 -37.03 17.88
CA VAL A 27 1.52 -35.98 16.86
C VAL A 27 1.26 -34.62 17.49
N VAL A 28 0.27 -34.52 18.39
CA VAL A 28 -0.13 -33.22 18.96
C VAL A 28 0.85 -32.73 20.03
N GLY A 29 1.51 -33.63 20.78
CA GLY A 29 2.43 -33.26 21.86
C GLY A 29 3.58 -32.34 21.44
N PRO A 30 4.36 -32.69 20.40
CA PRO A 30 5.42 -31.82 19.89
C PRO A 30 4.93 -30.44 19.41
N VAL A 31 3.70 -30.36 18.92
CA VAL A 31 3.08 -29.09 18.48
C VAL A 31 2.69 -28.24 19.69
N ILE A 32 2.10 -28.83 20.73
CA ILE A 32 1.81 -28.15 22.01
C ILE A 32 3.11 -27.63 22.65
N ASP A 33 4.17 -28.43 22.66
CA ASP A 33 5.47 -28.04 23.19
C ASP A 33 6.15 -26.94 22.39
N ARG A 34 5.89 -26.89 21.08
CA ARG A 34 6.41 -25.86 20.18
C ARG A 34 5.77 -24.49 20.42
N HIS A 35 4.46 -24.47 20.65
CA HIS A 35 3.67 -23.26 20.63
C HIS A 35 3.27 -22.86 22.04
N ASP A 36 4.02 -21.92 22.60
CA ASP A 36 3.92 -21.46 24.00
C ASP A 36 2.49 -21.16 24.48
N MET A 37 1.65 -20.55 23.64
CA MET A 37 0.29 -20.20 24.03
C MET A 37 -0.62 -21.42 24.26
N LEU A 38 -0.33 -22.58 23.67
CA LEU A 38 -1.08 -23.82 23.92
C LEU A 38 -0.80 -24.43 25.31
N ARG A 39 0.18 -23.88 26.02
CA ARG A 39 0.59 -24.27 27.38
C ARG A 39 0.45 -23.10 28.35
N SER A 40 -0.35 -22.10 27.97
CA SER A 40 -0.59 -20.89 28.75
C SER A 40 -1.75 -21.05 29.71
N ARG A 41 -1.71 -20.31 30.81
CA ARG A 41 -2.83 -20.11 31.72
C ARG A 41 -3.06 -18.64 31.97
N LEU A 42 -4.32 -18.25 32.13
CA LEU A 42 -4.77 -16.91 32.49
C LEU A 42 -5.39 -16.92 33.87
N TYR A 43 -4.77 -16.24 34.82
CA TYR A 43 -5.27 -16.13 36.19
C TYR A 43 -5.16 -14.70 36.68
N SER A 44 -5.94 -14.34 37.70
CA SER A 44 -5.81 -13.05 38.36
C SER A 44 -5.05 -13.19 39.69
N ALA A 45 -4.09 -12.30 39.92
CA ALA A 45 -3.42 -12.14 41.21
C ALA A 45 -3.27 -10.65 41.53
N ASP A 46 -3.53 -10.28 42.79
CA ASP A 46 -3.47 -8.90 43.29
C ASP A 46 -4.29 -7.86 42.48
N GLY A 47 -5.31 -8.31 41.75
CA GLY A 47 -6.20 -7.46 40.95
C GLY A 47 -5.79 -7.33 39.48
N ASP A 48 -4.63 -7.87 39.10
CA ASP A 48 -4.15 -7.90 37.73
C ASP A 48 -4.41 -9.26 37.08
N TRP A 49 -4.57 -9.27 35.76
CA TRP A 49 -4.62 -10.49 34.95
C TRP A 49 -3.23 -10.84 34.43
N LEU A 50 -2.83 -12.10 34.64
CA LEU A 50 -1.50 -12.61 34.31
C LEU A 50 -1.64 -13.79 33.36
N VAL A 51 -0.81 -13.79 32.30
CA VAL A 51 -0.61 -14.96 31.45
C VAL A 51 0.72 -15.60 31.82
N GLU A 52 0.68 -16.87 32.21
CA GLU A 52 1.87 -17.67 32.48
C GLU A 52 1.93 -18.85 31.53
N THR A 53 3.11 -19.10 30.97
CA THR A 53 3.35 -20.25 30.09
C THR A 53 4.19 -21.28 30.83
N ALA A 54 3.72 -22.54 30.83
CA ALA A 54 4.45 -23.64 31.43
C ALA A 54 5.74 -23.98 30.65
N ALA A 55 6.54 -24.96 31.09
CA ALA A 55 7.74 -25.42 30.36
C ALA A 55 7.40 -26.52 29.34
N PRO A 56 8.07 -26.63 28.17
CA PRO A 56 7.81 -27.72 27.23
C PRO A 56 7.92 -29.09 27.92
N GLY A 57 7.03 -30.01 27.58
CA GLY A 57 6.92 -31.34 28.17
C GLY A 57 6.17 -31.38 29.51
N SER A 58 5.61 -30.26 29.99
CA SER A 58 4.87 -30.22 31.25
C SER A 58 3.40 -30.61 31.12
N VAL A 59 2.85 -30.65 29.90
CA VAL A 59 1.44 -30.95 29.64
C VAL A 59 1.26 -32.45 29.49
N ASP A 60 0.33 -33.03 30.24
CA ASP A 60 -0.12 -34.41 30.01
C ASP A 60 -1.04 -34.46 28.79
N VAL A 61 -0.43 -34.65 27.62
CA VAL A 61 -1.12 -34.64 26.32
C VAL A 61 -2.21 -35.71 26.24
N ASP A 62 -1.98 -36.88 26.85
CA ASP A 62 -2.95 -37.98 26.79
C ASP A 62 -4.25 -37.63 27.53
N ALA A 63 -4.15 -36.86 28.62
CA ALA A 63 -5.31 -36.37 29.37
C ALA A 63 -6.15 -35.31 28.62
N LEU A 64 -5.61 -34.72 27.55
CA LEU A 64 -6.30 -33.76 26.69
C LEU A 64 -7.12 -34.42 25.57
N ILE A 65 -6.99 -35.74 25.39
CA ILE A 65 -7.67 -36.50 24.32
C ILE A 65 -8.91 -37.18 24.89
N ASP A 66 -10.07 -36.69 24.45
CA ASP A 66 -11.38 -37.27 24.68
C ASP A 66 -11.71 -38.24 23.51
N HIS A 67 -11.78 -39.54 23.80
CA HIS A 67 -12.01 -40.60 22.80
C HIS A 67 -13.46 -41.04 22.78
N ILE A 68 -14.09 -40.93 21.61
CA ILE A 68 -15.50 -41.28 21.38
C ILE A 68 -15.57 -42.28 20.24
N VAL A 69 -16.08 -43.46 20.53
CA VAL A 69 -16.32 -44.50 19.53
C VAL A 69 -17.75 -44.41 19.02
N PHE A 70 -17.94 -44.43 17.70
CA PHE A 70 -19.26 -44.40 17.06
C PHE A 70 -19.42 -45.55 16.06
N ASP A 71 -20.66 -45.91 15.74
CA ASP A 71 -20.97 -46.95 14.75
C ASP A 71 -20.53 -46.49 13.35
N GLY A 72 -19.64 -47.26 12.70
CA GLY A 72 -19.08 -46.93 11.40
C GLY A 72 -20.10 -46.79 10.26
N ALA A 73 -21.37 -47.19 10.46
CA ALA A 73 -22.46 -46.93 9.54
C ALA A 73 -23.09 -45.52 9.67
N VAL A 74 -22.82 -44.79 10.76
CA VAL A 74 -23.40 -43.47 11.04
C VAL A 74 -22.72 -42.38 10.23
N THR A 75 -23.51 -41.59 9.49
CA THR A 75 -23.02 -40.52 8.59
C THR A 75 -23.94 -39.31 8.61
N GLY A 76 -23.46 -38.16 8.13
CA GLY A 76 -24.28 -36.95 8.01
C GLY A 76 -24.73 -36.43 9.38
N ASP A 77 -25.97 -35.96 9.47
CA ASP A 77 -26.52 -35.27 10.64
C ASP A 77 -26.37 -36.05 11.96
N GLU A 78 -26.49 -37.38 11.93
CA GLU A 78 -26.32 -38.20 13.13
C GLU A 78 -24.86 -38.20 13.62
N LEU A 79 -23.88 -38.21 12.70
CA LEU A 79 -22.48 -38.06 13.07
C LEU A 79 -22.17 -36.65 13.57
N ASN A 80 -22.73 -35.62 12.93
CA ASN A 80 -22.62 -34.23 13.37
C ASN A 80 -23.14 -34.08 14.81
N ALA A 81 -24.30 -34.68 15.13
CA ALA A 81 -24.85 -34.65 16.48
C ALA A 81 -23.95 -35.34 17.52
N ILE A 82 -23.34 -36.49 17.18
CA ILE A 82 -22.37 -37.18 18.05
C ILE A 82 -21.14 -36.29 18.29
N ALA A 83 -20.62 -35.68 17.23
CA ALA A 83 -19.47 -34.78 17.32
C ALA A 83 -19.76 -33.53 18.17
N SER A 84 -20.88 -32.85 17.91
CA SER A 84 -21.32 -31.69 18.70
C SER A 84 -21.49 -32.04 20.18
N ALA A 85 -22.13 -33.16 20.51
CA ALA A 85 -22.28 -33.58 21.91
C ALA A 85 -20.94 -33.91 22.59
N ALA A 86 -20.00 -34.52 21.85
CA ALA A 86 -18.66 -34.82 22.35
C ALA A 86 -17.83 -33.54 22.59
N VAL A 87 -17.89 -32.59 21.65
CA VAL A 87 -17.23 -31.30 21.76
C VAL A 87 -17.84 -30.47 22.88
N ASP A 88 -19.16 -30.43 23.00
CA ASP A 88 -19.89 -29.77 24.09
C ASP A 88 -19.38 -30.24 25.47
N SER A 89 -19.24 -31.57 25.66
CA SER A 89 -18.67 -32.14 26.88
C SER A 89 -17.19 -31.84 27.08
N ALA A 90 -16.41 -31.68 26.01
CA ALA A 90 -15.01 -31.31 26.09
C ALA A 90 -14.82 -29.83 26.45
N LEU A 91 -15.72 -28.94 26.01
CA LEU A 91 -15.69 -27.52 26.37
C LEU A 91 -15.82 -27.28 27.87
N ASP A 92 -16.60 -28.10 28.58
CA ASP A 92 -16.72 -28.03 30.06
C ASP A 92 -15.40 -28.37 30.79
N LYS A 93 -14.41 -28.92 30.07
CA LYS A 93 -13.09 -29.28 30.58
C LYS A 93 -12.01 -28.31 30.10
N LEU A 94 -12.34 -27.27 29.34
CA LEU A 94 -11.45 -26.14 29.16
C LEU A 94 -11.38 -25.37 30.47
N ASP A 95 -10.16 -25.06 30.90
CA ASP A 95 -9.92 -24.29 32.11
C ASP A 95 -8.68 -23.42 31.88
N PRO A 96 -8.86 -22.20 31.35
CA PRO A 96 -7.76 -21.28 31.13
C PRO A 96 -7.03 -20.90 32.42
N ALA A 97 -7.67 -20.97 33.60
CA ALA A 97 -7.03 -20.63 34.87
C ALA A 97 -6.04 -21.70 35.31
N ASP A 98 -6.37 -22.97 35.07
CA ASP A 98 -5.49 -24.12 35.34
C ASP A 98 -4.59 -24.50 34.15
N GLY A 99 -4.69 -23.77 33.03
CA GLY A 99 -3.83 -23.93 31.86
C GLY A 99 -4.26 -24.99 30.85
N VAL A 100 -5.52 -25.42 30.93
CA VAL A 100 -6.15 -26.30 29.94
C VAL A 100 -6.82 -25.43 28.88
N VAL A 101 -6.00 -24.92 27.96
CA VAL A 101 -6.43 -24.01 26.87
C VAL A 101 -6.63 -24.72 25.52
N VAL A 102 -6.37 -26.02 25.44
CA VAL A 102 -6.59 -26.84 24.24
C VAL A 102 -7.08 -28.24 24.62
N ARG A 103 -7.99 -28.80 23.83
CA ARG A 103 -8.47 -30.18 23.94
C ARG A 103 -8.66 -30.81 22.56
N PHE A 104 -8.70 -32.13 22.54
CA PHE A 104 -8.81 -32.93 21.32
C PHE A 104 -9.93 -33.94 21.47
N VAL A 105 -10.93 -33.88 20.60
CA VAL A 105 -11.99 -34.89 20.54
C VAL A 105 -11.71 -35.83 19.37
N TRP A 106 -11.32 -37.07 19.70
CA TRP A 106 -11.08 -38.12 18.72
C TRP A 106 -12.35 -38.94 18.52
N LEU A 107 -12.94 -38.80 17.34
CA LEU A 107 -14.10 -39.57 16.87
C LEU A 107 -13.60 -40.76 16.07
N ASP A 108 -13.79 -41.96 16.62
CA ASP A 108 -13.24 -43.21 16.11
C ASP A 108 -14.38 -44.14 15.65
N PRO A 109 -14.43 -44.56 14.36
CA PRO A 109 -15.42 -45.54 13.93
C PRO A 109 -15.11 -46.92 14.52
N ASP A 110 -16.13 -47.68 14.88
CA ASP A 110 -15.98 -49.06 15.36
C ASP A 110 -15.59 -50.08 14.25
N THR A 111 -15.43 -49.60 13.01
CA THR A 111 -14.97 -50.37 11.85
C THR A 111 -13.55 -49.98 11.42
N ALA A 112 -12.77 -50.97 11.01
CA ALA A 112 -11.35 -50.80 10.67
C ALA A 112 -11.09 -50.27 9.23
N ASP A 113 -12.14 -50.03 8.44
CA ASP A 113 -12.07 -49.61 7.03
C ASP A 113 -12.46 -48.13 6.82
N ARG A 114 -12.91 -47.45 7.87
CA ARG A 114 -13.31 -46.05 7.84
C ARG A 114 -12.31 -45.20 8.62
N HIS A 115 -12.07 -43.97 8.15
CA HIS A 115 -11.26 -43.01 8.89
C HIS A 115 -12.09 -42.32 9.98
N GLY A 116 -11.41 -41.95 11.07
CA GLY A 116 -11.98 -41.10 12.11
C GLY A 116 -11.74 -39.61 11.86
N HIS A 117 -12.16 -38.79 12.82
CA HIS A 117 -11.95 -37.34 12.83
C HIS A 117 -11.31 -36.91 14.15
N LEU A 118 -10.54 -35.82 14.09
CA LEU A 118 -10.02 -35.13 15.27
C LEU A 118 -10.54 -33.69 15.29
N VAL A 119 -11.38 -33.36 16.26
CA VAL A 119 -11.76 -31.95 16.49
C VAL A 119 -10.76 -31.35 17.47
N VAL A 120 -10.01 -30.35 17.00
CA VAL A 120 -9.07 -29.58 17.83
C VAL A 120 -9.81 -28.36 18.35
N ILE A 121 -9.93 -28.25 19.67
CA ILE A 121 -10.63 -27.16 20.35
C ILE A 121 -9.59 -26.35 21.10
N ALA A 122 -9.50 -25.05 20.83
CA ALA A 122 -8.61 -24.15 21.54
C ALA A 122 -9.40 -22.98 22.12
N HIS A 123 -9.16 -22.68 23.41
CA HIS A 123 -9.70 -21.49 24.03
C HIS A 123 -9.16 -20.25 23.32
N HIS A 124 -10.03 -19.28 23.02
CA HIS A 124 -9.73 -18.17 22.11
C HIS A 124 -8.58 -17.28 22.61
N LEU A 125 -8.30 -17.27 23.92
CA LEU A 125 -7.09 -16.67 24.52
C LEU A 125 -5.78 -17.10 23.83
N ALA A 126 -5.69 -18.36 23.41
CA ALA A 126 -4.46 -18.96 22.91
C ALA A 126 -4.40 -19.05 21.37
N ILE A 127 -5.45 -18.62 20.67
CA ILE A 127 -5.62 -18.90 19.25
C ILE A 127 -6.34 -17.76 18.51
N ASP A 128 -6.01 -17.61 17.23
CA ASP A 128 -6.74 -16.79 16.27
C ASP A 128 -6.82 -17.49 14.90
N GLY A 129 -7.52 -16.89 13.94
CA GLY A 129 -7.69 -17.44 12.60
C GLY A 129 -6.36 -17.71 11.86
N VAL A 130 -5.34 -16.87 12.10
CA VAL A 130 -4.01 -17.02 11.47
C VAL A 130 -3.22 -18.15 12.12
N SER A 131 -3.38 -18.35 13.43
CA SER A 131 -2.69 -19.39 14.18
C SER A 131 -3.03 -20.80 13.67
N TRP A 132 -4.25 -21.04 13.18
CA TRP A 132 -4.60 -22.30 12.54
C TRP A 132 -3.76 -22.61 11.29
N ARG A 133 -3.36 -21.58 10.52
CA ARG A 133 -2.47 -21.73 9.37
C ARG A 133 -1.03 -22.11 9.76
N VAL A 134 -0.67 -21.89 11.03
CA VAL A 134 0.61 -22.35 11.60
C VAL A 134 0.47 -23.75 12.19
N LEU A 135 -0.61 -24.00 12.95
CA LEU A 135 -0.82 -25.26 13.67
C LEU A 135 -1.07 -26.45 12.74
N VAL A 136 -1.87 -26.29 11.69
CA VAL A 136 -2.22 -27.39 10.78
C VAL A 136 -0.97 -27.95 10.07
N PRO A 137 -0.11 -27.13 9.42
CA PRO A 137 1.14 -27.64 8.85
C PRO A 137 2.06 -28.31 9.89
N ASP A 138 2.10 -27.81 11.12
CA ASP A 138 2.94 -28.40 12.17
C ASP A 138 2.40 -29.75 12.65
N LEU A 139 1.08 -29.94 12.68
CA LEU A 139 0.46 -31.25 12.93
C LEU A 139 0.81 -32.23 11.82
N VAL A 140 0.74 -31.81 10.55
CA VAL A 140 1.14 -32.63 9.40
C VAL A 140 2.62 -33.00 9.46
N LEU A 141 3.52 -32.04 9.70
CA LEU A 141 4.95 -32.29 9.85
C LEU A 141 5.24 -33.27 11.01
N SER A 142 4.53 -33.12 12.12
CA SER A 142 4.63 -34.02 13.27
C SER A 142 4.17 -35.44 12.93
N ALA A 143 3.04 -35.58 12.22
CA ALA A 143 2.52 -36.85 11.72
C ALA A 143 3.47 -37.55 10.74
N VAL A 144 4.05 -36.79 9.80
CA VAL A 144 5.02 -37.31 8.81
C VAL A 144 6.30 -37.79 9.49
N ALA A 145 6.86 -37.02 10.41
CA ALA A 145 8.05 -37.44 11.15
C ALA A 145 7.77 -38.70 11.97
N ARG A 146 6.61 -38.78 12.63
CA ARG A 146 6.22 -39.94 13.44
C ARG A 146 6.02 -41.20 12.59
N SER A 147 5.36 -41.10 11.44
CA SER A 147 5.17 -42.25 10.53
C SER A 147 6.51 -42.78 9.99
N ALA A 148 7.52 -41.92 9.87
CA ALA A 148 8.90 -42.28 9.52
C ALA A 148 9.74 -42.79 10.71
N GLY A 149 9.18 -42.88 11.92
CA GLY A 149 9.90 -43.27 13.14
C GLY A 149 10.93 -42.22 13.61
N GLN A 150 10.73 -40.95 13.25
CA GLN A 150 11.59 -39.82 13.57
C GLN A 150 10.96 -38.91 14.63
N THR A 151 11.77 -38.10 15.28
CA THR A 151 11.30 -37.02 16.15
C THR A 151 10.96 -35.80 15.30
N PRO A 152 9.78 -35.17 15.48
CA PRO A 152 9.41 -33.97 14.73
C PRO A 152 10.36 -32.80 14.97
N GLU A 153 10.94 -32.26 13.90
CA GLU A 153 11.67 -30.99 13.92
C GLU A 153 10.77 -29.87 13.38
N LEU A 154 9.96 -29.29 14.26
CA LEU A 154 9.16 -28.11 13.90
C LEU A 154 10.08 -26.87 13.81
N PRO A 155 9.76 -25.82 13.03
CA PRO A 155 10.46 -24.54 13.06
C PRO A 155 10.02 -23.66 14.25
N ALA A 156 10.94 -22.93 14.88
CA ALA A 156 10.64 -22.10 16.06
C ALA A 156 10.15 -20.71 15.64
N PRO A 157 9.21 -20.08 16.38
CA PRO A 157 8.84 -18.69 16.14
C PRO A 157 10.02 -17.77 16.44
N VAL A 158 10.23 -16.74 15.60
CA VAL A 158 11.27 -15.73 15.82
C VAL A 158 10.86 -14.80 16.98
N THR A 159 9.60 -14.34 16.97
CA THR A 159 9.04 -13.52 18.04
C THR A 159 7.98 -14.28 18.83
N SER A 160 8.29 -14.70 20.06
CA SER A 160 7.31 -15.27 20.99
C SER A 160 6.17 -14.29 21.34
N MET A 161 4.99 -14.80 21.71
CA MET A 161 3.86 -13.97 22.19
C MET A 161 4.25 -13.08 23.38
N ARG A 162 5.09 -13.58 24.29
CA ARG A 162 5.63 -12.79 25.41
C ARG A 162 6.45 -11.59 24.95
N THR A 163 7.36 -11.81 23.99
CA THR A 163 8.20 -10.74 23.44
C THR A 163 7.34 -9.70 22.74
N TRP A 164 6.35 -10.15 21.99
CA TRP A 164 5.36 -9.29 21.33
C TRP A 164 4.58 -8.44 22.35
N ALA A 165 3.97 -9.06 23.36
CA ALA A 165 3.19 -8.36 24.39
C ALA A 165 4.00 -7.27 25.11
N HIS A 166 5.24 -7.57 25.51
CA HIS A 166 6.11 -6.56 26.13
C HIS A 166 6.55 -5.46 25.17
N ALA A 167 6.66 -5.76 23.88
CA ALA A 167 6.98 -4.74 22.88
C ALA A 167 5.80 -3.80 22.65
N LEU A 168 4.58 -4.34 22.61
CA LEU A 168 3.34 -3.56 22.53
C LEU A 168 3.15 -2.67 23.76
N GLU A 169 3.42 -3.16 24.96
CA GLU A 169 3.41 -2.35 26.20
C GLU A 169 4.34 -1.13 26.08
N ARG A 170 5.56 -1.32 25.56
CA ARG A 170 6.48 -0.19 25.33
C ARG A 170 6.01 0.74 24.21
N ASN A 171 5.47 0.17 23.12
CA ASN A 171 4.94 0.95 21.98
C ASN A 171 3.76 1.83 22.41
N ALA A 172 2.92 1.37 23.34
CA ALA A 172 1.77 2.11 23.85
C ALA A 172 2.13 3.50 24.45
N HIS A 173 3.38 3.68 24.87
CA HIS A 173 3.92 4.92 25.44
C HIS A 173 4.88 5.67 24.50
N SER A 174 5.02 5.24 23.24
CA SER A 174 5.93 5.89 22.30
C SER A 174 5.38 7.24 21.81
N PRO A 175 6.24 8.21 21.42
CA PRO A 175 5.80 9.47 20.84
C PRO A 175 4.94 9.28 19.58
N GLU A 176 5.27 8.29 18.76
CA GLU A 176 4.53 7.95 17.54
C GLU A 176 3.12 7.49 17.89
N ARG A 177 2.96 6.59 18.87
CA ARG A 177 1.65 6.12 19.30
C ARG A 177 0.81 7.22 19.94
N LEU A 178 1.43 8.09 20.76
CA LEU A 178 0.74 9.23 21.37
C LEU A 178 0.27 10.27 20.35
N ALA A 179 0.93 10.36 19.19
CA ALA A 179 0.52 11.26 18.11
C ALA A 179 -0.84 10.88 17.50
N GLU A 180 -1.29 9.64 17.65
CA GLU A 180 -2.59 9.16 17.16
C GLU A 180 -3.77 9.52 18.05
N LEU A 181 -3.52 10.02 19.26
CA LEU A 181 -4.57 10.22 20.26
C LEU A 181 -5.69 11.16 19.77
N GLU A 182 -5.35 12.19 19.00
CA GLU A 182 -6.34 13.10 18.42
C GLU A 182 -7.23 12.43 17.37
N TYR A 183 -6.65 11.57 16.53
CA TYR A 183 -7.40 10.77 15.57
C TYR A 183 -8.41 9.88 16.30
N TRP A 184 -7.95 9.13 17.30
CA TRP A 184 -8.80 8.20 18.03
C TRP A 184 -9.86 8.89 18.90
N ARG A 185 -9.58 10.06 19.47
CA ARG A 185 -10.59 10.89 20.15
C ARG A 185 -11.68 11.35 19.19
N THR A 186 -11.31 11.70 17.96
CA THR A 186 -12.28 12.10 16.92
C THR A 186 -13.18 10.93 16.53
N VAL A 187 -12.60 9.75 16.29
CA VAL A 187 -13.37 8.53 16.01
C VAL A 187 -14.29 8.18 17.18
N ALA A 188 -13.74 8.09 18.40
CA ALA A 188 -14.52 7.66 19.56
C ALA A 188 -15.55 8.69 20.06
N GLY A 189 -15.34 9.96 19.76
CA GLY A 189 -16.28 11.04 20.06
C GLY A 189 -17.37 11.24 19.01
N THR A 190 -17.39 10.44 17.94
CA THR A 190 -18.41 10.54 16.89
C THR A 190 -19.78 10.16 17.45
N ALA A 191 -20.77 11.02 17.26
CA ALA A 191 -22.14 10.74 17.66
C ALA A 191 -22.71 9.61 16.81
N GLU A 192 -23.19 8.57 17.46
CA GLU A 192 -23.78 7.40 16.81
C GLU A 192 -25.22 7.22 17.27
N PRO A 193 -26.22 7.52 16.41
CA PRO A 193 -27.61 7.21 16.70
C PRO A 193 -27.83 5.72 16.88
N LEU A 194 -28.64 5.33 17.87
CA LEU A 194 -28.99 3.93 18.08
C LEU A 194 -29.79 3.38 16.90
N LEU A 195 -29.46 2.17 16.46
CA LEU A 195 -30.20 1.42 15.44
C LEU A 195 -31.47 0.75 16.00
N THR A 196 -31.58 0.70 17.33
CA THR A 196 -32.71 0.16 18.09
C THR A 196 -33.17 1.14 19.17
N GLU A 197 -34.24 0.80 19.90
CA GLU A 197 -34.81 1.68 20.94
C GLU A 197 -33.88 1.92 22.15
N ARG A 198 -32.94 1.01 22.40
CA ARG A 198 -31.99 1.07 23.53
C ARG A 198 -30.63 0.52 23.13
N GLY A 199 -29.57 0.97 23.80
CA GLY A 199 -28.26 0.33 23.69
C GLY A 199 -28.25 -1.11 24.22
N LEU A 200 -27.19 -1.84 23.90
CA LEU A 200 -26.95 -3.17 24.44
C LEU A 200 -26.80 -3.13 25.97
N ASP A 201 -27.46 -4.07 26.63
CA ASP A 201 -27.32 -4.32 28.06
C ASP A 201 -26.57 -5.65 28.25
N PRO A 202 -25.32 -5.64 28.75
CA PRO A 202 -24.52 -6.86 28.87
C PRO A 202 -25.07 -7.87 29.90
N ALA A 203 -26.11 -7.54 30.67
CA ALA A 203 -26.79 -8.48 31.56
C ALA A 203 -28.01 -9.15 30.90
N VAL A 204 -28.51 -8.62 29.79
CA VAL A 204 -29.71 -9.10 29.08
C VAL A 204 -29.36 -9.63 27.70
N ASP A 205 -28.58 -8.86 26.95
CA ASP A 205 -28.14 -9.15 25.58
C ASP A 205 -26.88 -10.01 25.66
N THR A 206 -27.09 -11.30 25.86
CA THR A 206 -26.05 -12.34 26.06
C THR A 206 -26.17 -13.41 24.98
N GLU A 207 -25.16 -14.28 24.86
CA GLU A 207 -25.12 -15.37 23.89
C GLU A 207 -26.38 -16.25 23.92
N SER A 208 -26.99 -16.43 25.09
CA SER A 208 -28.24 -17.20 25.24
C SER A 208 -29.43 -16.70 24.42
N VAL A 209 -29.40 -15.44 24.00
CA VAL A 209 -30.45 -14.81 23.18
C VAL A 209 -29.91 -14.33 21.83
N VAL A 210 -28.67 -14.67 21.47
CA VAL A 210 -28.12 -14.37 20.15
C VAL A 210 -28.68 -15.37 19.15
N GLU A 211 -29.33 -14.85 18.12
CA GLU A 211 -29.72 -15.61 16.94
C GLU A 211 -28.77 -15.27 15.78
N VAL A 212 -28.72 -16.14 14.76
CA VAL A 212 -27.82 -15.99 13.62
C VAL A 212 -28.61 -15.99 12.32
N HIS A 213 -28.35 -14.99 11.48
CA HIS A 213 -28.79 -14.95 10.09
C HIS A 213 -27.60 -15.27 9.17
N ALA A 214 -27.76 -16.29 8.32
CA ALA A 214 -26.73 -16.69 7.37
C ALA A 214 -26.91 -15.98 6.03
N VAL A 215 -25.81 -15.47 5.47
CA VAL A 215 -25.73 -14.80 4.18
C VAL A 215 -24.80 -15.59 3.28
N GLN A 216 -25.17 -15.73 2.01
CA GLN A 216 -24.31 -16.31 0.99
C GLN A 216 -24.41 -15.47 -0.29
N VAL A 217 -23.25 -15.24 -0.91
CA VAL A 217 -23.10 -14.46 -2.14
C VAL A 217 -22.65 -15.38 -3.27
N SER A 218 -23.06 -15.08 -4.51
CA SER A 218 -22.73 -15.94 -5.65
C SER A 218 -21.21 -15.99 -5.89
N PRO A 219 -20.69 -17.08 -6.50
CA PRO A 219 -19.27 -17.16 -6.85
C PRO A 219 -18.79 -16.03 -7.78
N GLU A 220 -19.64 -15.57 -8.69
CA GLU A 220 -19.31 -14.48 -9.64
C GLU A 220 -19.08 -13.16 -8.90
N VAL A 221 -19.99 -12.80 -8.00
CA VAL A 221 -19.86 -11.58 -7.17
C VAL A 221 -18.67 -11.72 -6.22
N THR A 222 -18.49 -12.91 -5.63
CA THR A 222 -17.33 -13.22 -4.78
C THR A 222 -16.03 -13.00 -5.54
N GLN A 223 -15.90 -13.52 -6.75
CA GLN A 223 -14.70 -13.31 -7.58
C GLN A 223 -14.46 -11.83 -7.85
N ALA A 224 -15.50 -11.07 -8.22
CA ALA A 224 -15.37 -9.64 -8.48
C ALA A 224 -14.84 -8.88 -7.25
N LEU A 225 -15.36 -9.18 -6.06
CA LEU A 225 -14.94 -8.58 -4.79
C LEU A 225 -13.50 -8.95 -4.41
N LEU A 226 -13.08 -10.19 -4.67
CA LEU A 226 -11.75 -10.67 -4.28
C LEU A 226 -10.64 -10.26 -5.25
N THR A 227 -10.95 -10.09 -6.54
CA THR A 227 -9.92 -9.88 -7.57
C THR A 227 -10.12 -8.62 -8.39
N THR A 228 -11.33 -8.39 -8.92
CA THR A 228 -11.56 -7.32 -9.91
C THR A 228 -11.57 -5.95 -9.25
N VAL A 229 -12.29 -5.80 -8.13
CA VAL A 229 -12.36 -4.54 -7.38
C VAL A 229 -10.98 -4.11 -6.85
N PRO A 230 -10.20 -4.97 -6.15
CA PRO A 230 -8.85 -4.60 -5.71
C PRO A 230 -7.94 -4.16 -6.87
N ALA A 231 -8.03 -4.83 -8.03
CA ALA A 231 -7.21 -4.50 -9.19
C ALA A 231 -7.59 -3.16 -9.84
N LEU A 232 -8.89 -2.82 -9.91
CA LEU A 232 -9.38 -1.60 -10.54
C LEU A 232 -9.18 -0.34 -9.69
N PHE A 233 -9.20 -0.50 -8.36
CA PHE A 233 -9.13 0.61 -7.40
C PHE A 233 -7.80 0.65 -6.64
N HIS A 234 -6.82 -0.16 -7.02
CA HIS A 234 -5.49 -0.20 -6.39
C HIS A 234 -5.58 -0.44 -4.87
N GLY A 235 -6.45 -1.37 -4.48
CA GLY A 235 -6.91 -1.55 -3.10
C GLY A 235 -6.83 -2.99 -2.61
N GLY A 236 -7.51 -3.26 -1.50
CA GLY A 236 -7.67 -4.59 -0.91
C GLY A 236 -9.12 -5.09 -0.94
N VAL A 237 -9.32 -6.35 -0.53
CA VAL A 237 -10.67 -6.96 -0.48
C VAL A 237 -11.62 -6.20 0.46
N ASN A 238 -11.09 -5.69 1.58
CA ASN A 238 -11.87 -4.97 2.57
C ASN A 238 -12.51 -3.68 2.00
N ASP A 239 -11.93 -3.07 0.97
CA ASP A 239 -12.47 -1.84 0.39
C ASP A 239 -13.88 -2.11 -0.16
N GLY A 240 -14.04 -3.17 -0.97
CA GLY A 240 -15.34 -3.55 -1.52
C GLY A 240 -16.33 -4.05 -0.47
N LEU A 241 -15.87 -4.89 0.47
CA LEU A 241 -16.73 -5.46 1.52
C LEU A 241 -17.27 -4.38 2.46
N LEU A 242 -16.41 -3.45 2.87
CA LEU A 242 -16.79 -2.38 3.78
C LEU A 242 -17.54 -1.26 3.09
N THR A 243 -17.29 -0.97 1.81
CA THR A 243 -18.18 -0.07 1.05
C THR A 243 -19.60 -0.60 1.03
N ALA A 244 -19.78 -1.89 0.72
CA ALA A 244 -21.10 -2.50 0.74
C ALA A 244 -21.74 -2.44 2.14
N LEU A 245 -20.96 -2.73 3.20
CA LEU A 245 -21.45 -2.71 4.57
C LEU A 245 -21.85 -1.30 5.04
N VAL A 246 -21.05 -0.29 4.74
CA VAL A 246 -21.32 1.12 5.06
C VAL A 246 -22.61 1.58 4.38
N LEU A 247 -22.76 1.31 3.08
CA LEU A 247 -23.96 1.68 2.32
C LEU A 247 -25.21 0.97 2.84
N ALA A 248 -25.11 -0.34 3.11
CA ALA A 248 -26.21 -1.12 3.67
C ALA A 248 -26.62 -0.62 5.07
N THR A 249 -25.64 -0.33 5.93
CA THR A 249 -25.90 0.19 7.29
C THR A 249 -26.54 1.57 7.25
N ALA A 250 -26.04 2.47 6.38
CA ALA A 250 -26.61 3.80 6.18
C ALA A 250 -28.08 3.73 5.71
N ALA A 251 -28.34 2.92 4.68
CA ALA A 251 -29.67 2.74 4.12
C ALA A 251 -30.64 2.11 5.14
N TRP A 252 -30.20 1.10 5.88
CA TRP A 252 -31.01 0.43 6.90
C TRP A 252 -31.31 1.37 8.08
N ARG A 253 -30.32 2.15 8.54
CA ARG A 253 -30.52 3.19 9.57
C ARG A 253 -31.56 4.22 9.14
N ALA A 254 -31.48 4.74 7.92
CA ALA A 254 -32.42 5.73 7.41
C ALA A 254 -33.86 5.21 7.32
N ARG A 255 -34.05 3.91 7.05
CA ARG A 255 -35.38 3.26 7.06
C ARG A 255 -35.95 3.10 8.46
N ARG A 256 -35.10 2.83 9.46
CA ARG A 256 -35.53 2.48 10.83
C ARG A 256 -35.60 3.65 11.78
N VAL A 257 -34.74 4.64 11.62
CA VAL A 257 -34.61 5.78 12.55
C VAL A 257 -35.21 7.03 11.89
N PRO A 258 -36.43 7.46 12.28
CA PRO A 258 -37.08 8.60 11.66
C PRO A 258 -36.24 9.87 11.76
N GLY A 259 -35.93 10.47 10.60
CA GLY A 259 -35.15 11.70 10.52
C GLY A 259 -33.64 11.53 10.62
N ALA A 260 -33.12 10.29 10.65
CA ALA A 260 -31.69 10.03 10.52
C ALA A 260 -31.23 10.34 9.07
N PRO A 261 -30.25 11.24 8.87
CA PRO A 261 -29.64 11.46 7.58
C PRO A 261 -28.94 10.20 7.04
N LEU A 262 -29.03 9.99 5.73
CA LEU A 262 -28.32 8.91 5.04
C LEU A 262 -26.80 9.11 5.11
N ASP A 263 -26.35 10.36 5.12
CA ASP A 263 -24.95 10.78 5.12
C ASP A 263 -24.33 10.98 6.50
N ASP A 264 -25.08 10.75 7.58
CA ASP A 264 -24.54 10.83 8.94
C ASP A 264 -23.35 9.86 9.11
N PRO A 265 -22.29 10.25 9.83
CA PRO A 265 -21.18 9.37 10.11
C PRO A 265 -21.64 8.03 10.73
N LEU A 266 -20.91 6.97 10.40
CA LEU A 266 -21.13 5.61 10.87
C LEU A 266 -19.87 5.12 11.57
N LEU A 267 -20.05 4.35 12.64
CA LEU A 267 -18.96 3.66 13.31
C LEU A 267 -19.13 2.16 13.12
N ILE A 268 -18.13 1.51 12.54
CA ILE A 268 -18.06 0.06 12.40
C ILE A 268 -16.85 -0.40 13.18
N ARG A 269 -17.02 -1.40 14.05
CA ARG A 269 -15.90 -2.08 14.69
C ARG A 269 -15.30 -3.05 13.70
N LEU A 270 -14.01 -2.93 13.45
CA LEU A 270 -13.28 -3.82 12.57
C LEU A 270 -12.32 -4.69 13.38
N GLU A 271 -12.28 -5.95 12.99
CA GLU A 271 -11.25 -6.90 13.42
C GLU A 271 -10.16 -7.01 12.36
N GLY A 272 -8.95 -6.62 12.73
CA GLY A 272 -7.73 -6.91 11.99
C GLY A 272 -6.99 -8.10 12.60
N HIS A 273 -6.11 -8.74 11.84
CA HIS A 273 -5.28 -9.84 12.37
C HIS A 273 -4.33 -9.38 13.49
N GLY A 274 -4.02 -8.08 13.58
CA GLY A 274 -3.21 -7.46 14.64
C GLY A 274 -1.75 -7.91 14.69
N ARG A 275 -1.23 -8.36 13.54
CA ARG A 275 0.16 -8.80 13.33
C ARG A 275 0.94 -7.73 12.56
N GLU A 276 0.81 -6.49 13.01
CA GLU A 276 1.45 -5.32 12.40
C GLU A 276 2.93 -5.29 12.81
N GLU A 277 3.76 -6.14 12.21
CA GLU A 277 5.18 -6.31 12.57
C GLU A 277 5.98 -5.00 12.47
N GLU A 278 5.55 -4.07 11.61
CA GLU A 278 6.20 -2.77 11.40
C GLU A 278 6.20 -1.88 12.66
N VAL A 279 5.24 -2.08 13.57
CA VAL A 279 5.15 -1.29 14.82
C VAL A 279 6.19 -1.72 15.86
N VAL A 280 6.82 -2.89 15.67
CA VAL A 280 7.87 -3.42 16.54
C VAL A 280 9.09 -3.80 15.69
N PRO A 281 10.16 -2.99 15.70
CA PRO A 281 11.34 -3.26 14.89
C PRO A 281 11.93 -4.67 15.10
N GLY A 282 12.02 -5.43 14.01
CA GLY A 282 12.58 -6.78 14.00
C GLY A 282 11.65 -7.89 14.47
N ALA A 283 10.35 -7.62 14.65
CA ALA A 283 9.36 -8.65 14.92
C ALA A 283 9.11 -9.54 13.68
N ASP A 284 8.93 -10.83 13.91
CA ASP A 284 8.41 -11.80 12.94
C ASP A 284 7.45 -12.74 13.68
N LEU A 285 6.17 -12.59 13.35
CA LEU A 285 5.01 -13.27 13.90
C LEU A 285 4.46 -14.34 12.95
N SER A 286 5.13 -14.61 11.83
CA SER A 286 4.67 -15.54 10.78
C SER A 286 4.38 -16.95 11.31
N ARG A 287 5.02 -17.34 12.42
CA ARG A 287 4.89 -18.66 13.05
C ARG A 287 4.41 -18.62 14.49
N THR A 288 3.99 -17.47 14.99
CA THR A 288 3.63 -17.33 16.40
C THR A 288 2.16 -17.62 16.60
N VAL A 289 1.87 -18.67 17.37
CA VAL A 289 0.50 -19.02 17.78
C VAL A 289 0.09 -18.22 19.00
N GLY A 290 -1.10 -17.63 18.95
CA GLY A 290 -1.65 -16.78 20.00
C GLY A 290 -2.84 -15.98 19.48
N TRP A 291 -3.46 -15.18 20.36
CA TRP A 291 -4.53 -14.28 19.96
C TRP A 291 -3.97 -12.88 19.67
N PHE A 292 -3.88 -12.52 18.39
CA PHE A 292 -3.32 -11.24 17.95
C PHE A 292 -4.38 -10.22 17.53
N THR A 293 -5.65 -10.62 17.38
CA THR A 293 -6.72 -9.80 16.81
C THR A 293 -6.75 -8.40 17.39
N ALA A 294 -6.65 -7.40 16.51
CA ALA A 294 -6.85 -6.00 16.87
C ALA A 294 -8.30 -5.61 16.59
N LEU A 295 -9.01 -5.13 17.62
CA LEU A 295 -10.38 -4.65 17.51
C LEU A 295 -10.42 -3.14 17.72
N PHE A 296 -10.94 -2.40 16.74
CA PHE A 296 -10.96 -0.93 16.76
C PHE A 296 -12.17 -0.36 15.99
N PRO A 297 -12.71 0.80 16.40
CA PRO A 297 -13.74 1.48 15.63
C PRO A 297 -13.14 2.19 14.41
N VAL A 298 -13.84 2.15 13.28
CA VAL A 298 -13.56 2.98 12.11
C VAL A 298 -14.76 3.88 11.85
N ARG A 299 -14.46 5.16 11.65
CA ARG A 299 -15.44 6.19 11.31
C ARG A 299 -15.54 6.30 9.80
N PHE A 300 -16.72 5.99 9.28
CA PHE A 300 -17.05 6.19 7.88
C PHE A 300 -17.96 7.41 7.72
N GLU A 301 -17.63 8.27 6.77
CA GLU A 301 -18.43 9.44 6.41
C GLU A 301 -18.88 9.28 4.96
N PRO A 302 -20.08 8.76 4.68
CA PRO A 302 -20.60 8.64 3.31
C PRO A 302 -21.10 9.98 2.75
N ALA A 303 -20.72 11.11 3.35
CA ALA A 303 -21.17 12.43 2.96
C ALA A 303 -20.80 12.76 1.51
N GLY A 304 -21.78 13.25 0.75
CA GLY A 304 -21.63 13.56 -0.67
C GLY A 304 -21.82 12.37 -1.62
N ILE A 305 -22.08 11.16 -1.11
CA ILE A 305 -22.46 9.99 -1.90
C ILE A 305 -23.99 9.88 -1.96
N ASP A 306 -24.55 9.76 -3.17
CA ASP A 306 -25.94 9.35 -3.32
C ASP A 306 -26.04 7.83 -3.09
N ILE A 307 -26.39 7.44 -1.86
CA ILE A 307 -26.42 6.04 -1.41
C ILE A 307 -27.41 5.21 -2.22
N GLU A 308 -28.56 5.76 -2.59
CA GLU A 308 -29.55 5.02 -3.39
C GLU A 308 -29.01 4.76 -4.81
N ALA A 309 -28.36 5.77 -5.41
CA ALA A 309 -27.69 5.60 -6.69
C ALA A 309 -26.50 4.63 -6.59
N ALA A 310 -25.71 4.67 -5.51
CA ALA A 310 -24.61 3.74 -5.29
C ALA A 310 -25.11 2.29 -5.19
N LEU A 311 -26.19 2.02 -4.46
CA LEU A 311 -26.81 0.69 -4.35
C LEU A 311 -27.34 0.13 -5.69
N SER A 312 -27.48 0.98 -6.72
CA SER A 312 -27.78 0.52 -8.09
C SER A 312 -26.55 0.01 -8.86
N GLY A 313 -25.33 0.35 -8.42
CA GLY A 313 -24.05 -0.02 -9.06
C GLY A 313 -23.54 0.98 -10.11
N GLY A 314 -24.03 2.23 -10.09
CA GLY A 314 -23.60 3.29 -11.00
C GLY A 314 -22.29 4.00 -10.58
N THR A 315 -22.03 5.20 -11.11
CA THR A 315 -20.82 5.99 -10.82
C THR A 315 -20.62 6.31 -9.34
N GLU A 316 -21.72 6.51 -8.60
CA GLU A 316 -21.72 6.77 -7.16
C GLU A 316 -21.14 5.60 -6.35
N MET A 317 -21.23 4.36 -6.86
CA MET A 317 -20.55 3.21 -6.24
C MET A 317 -19.03 3.34 -6.34
N GLY A 318 -18.51 3.79 -7.49
CA GLY A 318 -17.09 4.08 -7.66
C GLY A 318 -16.59 5.17 -6.72
N ALA A 319 -17.38 6.24 -6.54
CA ALA A 319 -17.08 7.30 -5.57
C ALA A 319 -17.09 6.79 -4.12
N ALA A 320 -18.06 5.93 -3.77
CA ALA A 320 -18.14 5.31 -2.45
C ALA A 320 -16.95 4.37 -2.17
N LEU A 321 -16.52 3.58 -3.16
CA LEU A 321 -15.33 2.71 -3.06
C LEU A 321 -14.07 3.53 -2.78
N LYS A 322 -13.83 4.58 -3.56
CA LYS A 322 -12.68 5.48 -3.39
C LYS A 322 -12.69 6.15 -2.01
N LEU A 323 -13.85 6.63 -1.57
CA LEU A 323 -14.02 7.29 -0.27
C LEU A 323 -13.74 6.34 0.90
N VAL A 324 -14.30 5.13 0.86
CA VAL A 324 -14.10 4.11 1.91
C VAL A 324 -12.66 3.61 1.92
N LYS A 325 -12.03 3.39 0.76
CA LYS A 325 -10.60 3.07 0.66
C LYS A 325 -9.75 4.12 1.40
N GLU A 326 -9.96 5.41 1.12
CA GLU A 326 -9.18 6.47 1.78
C GLU A 326 -9.48 6.57 3.29
N GLN A 327 -10.72 6.34 3.72
CA GLN A 327 -11.08 6.31 5.15
C GLN A 327 -10.44 5.12 5.88
N LEU A 328 -10.29 3.97 5.21
CA LEU A 328 -9.57 2.80 5.72
C LEU A 328 -8.05 3.04 5.79
N LEU A 329 -7.48 3.67 4.77
CA LEU A 329 -6.05 3.99 4.73
C LEU A 329 -5.68 5.10 5.73
N ALA A 330 -6.61 5.97 6.09
CA ALA A 330 -6.42 6.98 7.13
C ALA A 330 -6.33 6.38 8.54
N VAL A 331 -6.70 5.11 8.75
CA VAL A 331 -6.55 4.44 10.06
C VAL A 331 -5.07 4.18 10.34
N PRO A 332 -4.49 4.76 11.41
CA PRO A 332 -3.08 4.55 11.75
C PRO A 332 -2.77 3.08 12.07
N ASP A 333 -1.67 2.56 11.52
CA ASP A 333 -1.15 1.21 11.78
C ASP A 333 -2.23 0.10 11.79
N LYS A 334 -3.17 0.16 10.83
CA LYS A 334 -4.28 -0.80 10.73
C LYS A 334 -5.08 -0.96 12.04
N GLY A 335 -5.13 0.10 12.84
CA GLY A 335 -5.97 0.21 14.03
C GLY A 335 -5.40 -0.39 15.32
N VAL A 336 -4.21 -1.00 15.29
CA VAL A 336 -3.59 -1.60 16.49
C VAL A 336 -3.44 -0.58 17.63
N GLY A 337 -3.20 0.69 17.28
CA GLY A 337 -3.00 1.78 18.22
C GLY A 337 -4.17 2.06 19.15
N TYR A 338 -5.40 1.81 18.71
CA TYR A 338 -6.59 2.03 19.53
C TYR A 338 -6.53 1.19 20.81
N GLY A 339 -6.26 -0.12 20.67
CA GLY A 339 -6.14 -1.03 21.81
C GLY A 339 -4.96 -0.69 22.72
N LEU A 340 -3.82 -0.28 22.14
CA LEU A 340 -2.64 0.11 22.91
C LEU A 340 -2.90 1.35 23.76
N LEU A 341 -3.45 2.40 23.17
CA LEU A 341 -3.77 3.65 23.89
C LEU A 341 -4.90 3.46 24.90
N ARG A 342 -5.88 2.60 24.60
CA ARG A 342 -7.03 2.40 25.48
C ARG A 342 -6.74 1.47 26.66
N TYR A 343 -6.03 0.37 26.43
CA TYR A 343 -5.90 -0.71 27.42
C TYR A 343 -4.48 -0.86 27.99
N MET A 344 -3.44 -0.48 27.24
CA MET A 344 -2.04 -0.65 27.68
C MET A 344 -1.40 0.65 28.18
N ASN A 345 -1.99 1.81 27.88
CA ASN A 345 -1.50 3.09 28.36
C ASN A 345 -2.45 3.72 29.39
N SER A 346 -2.04 3.67 30.66
CA SER A 346 -2.81 4.22 31.78
C SER A 346 -3.03 5.75 31.73
N GLU A 347 -2.20 6.50 31.00
CA GLU A 347 -2.31 7.96 30.87
C GLU A 347 -3.41 8.36 29.88
N THR A 348 -3.66 7.53 28.87
CA THR A 348 -4.65 7.79 27.81
C THR A 348 -5.94 6.99 27.97
N ALA A 349 -5.96 5.93 28.78
CA ALA A 349 -7.13 5.07 28.96
C ALA A 349 -8.43 5.82 29.30
N ALA A 350 -8.34 6.90 30.09
CA ALA A 350 -9.48 7.72 30.50
C ALA A 350 -10.07 8.59 29.37
N ASP A 351 -9.37 8.76 28.25
CA ASP A 351 -9.85 9.47 27.06
C ASP A 351 -10.85 8.65 26.24
N PHE A 352 -10.95 7.34 26.52
CA PHE A 352 -11.78 6.42 25.75
C PHE A 352 -13.07 6.07 26.50
N PRO A 353 -14.18 5.86 25.76
CA PRO A 353 -15.42 5.41 26.37
C PRO A 353 -15.27 3.98 26.94
N GLN A 354 -16.02 3.68 28.01
CA GLN A 354 -15.99 2.36 28.63
C GLN A 354 -16.47 1.25 27.69
N ILE A 355 -17.48 1.53 26.87
CA ILE A 355 -17.96 0.65 25.80
C ILE A 355 -17.33 1.13 24.50
N MET A 356 -16.80 0.18 23.71
CA MET A 356 -16.25 0.53 22.41
C MET A 356 -17.35 1.11 21.50
N PRO A 357 -17.10 2.22 20.79
CA PRO A 357 -18.04 2.77 19.82
C PRO A 357 -18.32 1.80 18.65
N GLY A 358 -19.44 1.97 17.95
CA GLY A 358 -19.86 1.13 16.83
C GLY A 358 -20.87 0.04 17.23
N GLN A 359 -22.02 0.01 16.57
CA GLN A 359 -23.07 -1.01 16.75
C GLN A 359 -22.92 -2.23 15.83
N VAL A 360 -22.12 -2.12 14.77
CA VAL A 360 -21.82 -3.20 13.82
C VAL A 360 -20.38 -3.63 14.01
N ASN A 361 -20.14 -4.92 14.22
CA ASN A 361 -18.82 -5.54 14.19
C ASN A 361 -18.64 -6.30 12.89
N PHE A 362 -17.46 -6.19 12.29
CA PHE A 362 -17.13 -6.86 11.04
C PHE A 362 -15.75 -7.51 11.09
N ASN A 363 -15.72 -8.80 10.79
CA ASN A 363 -14.52 -9.61 10.70
C ASN A 363 -14.51 -10.39 9.37
N TYR A 364 -13.44 -10.24 8.60
CA TYR A 364 -13.22 -11.01 7.37
C TYR A 364 -12.06 -11.98 7.55
N LEU A 365 -12.38 -13.28 7.60
CA LEU A 365 -11.44 -14.36 7.91
C LEU A 365 -10.58 -14.79 6.71
N GLY A 366 -10.84 -14.22 5.52
CA GLY A 366 -10.15 -14.59 4.28
C GLY A 366 -10.77 -15.82 3.60
N ARG A 367 -9.94 -16.58 2.89
CA ARG A 367 -10.34 -17.79 2.18
C ARG A 367 -9.91 -19.06 2.92
N VAL A 368 -10.82 -20.01 3.02
CA VAL A 368 -10.53 -21.38 3.49
C VAL A 368 -10.21 -22.24 2.27
N GLY A 369 -8.99 -22.78 2.21
CA GLY A 369 -8.62 -23.70 1.13
C GLY A 369 -7.19 -24.18 1.22
N ALA A 370 -6.99 -25.47 0.90
CA ALA A 370 -5.76 -26.25 0.90
C ALA A 370 -4.66 -25.77 -0.07
N GLY A 371 -4.61 -24.48 -0.44
CA GLY A 371 -3.61 -23.94 -1.35
C GLY A 371 -2.18 -23.94 -0.81
N GLU A 372 -2.00 -24.15 0.50
CA GLU A 372 -0.70 -24.28 1.16
C GLU A 372 -0.27 -25.75 1.36
N ILE A 373 -1.16 -26.71 1.06
CA ILE A 373 -0.93 -28.14 1.33
C ILE A 373 -0.70 -28.84 -0.01
N PRO A 374 0.49 -29.43 -0.25
CA PRO A 374 0.78 -30.13 -1.49
C PRO A 374 -0.28 -31.21 -1.79
N GLU A 375 -0.74 -31.31 -3.04
CA GLU A 375 -1.71 -32.35 -3.47
C GLU A 375 -1.26 -33.77 -3.08
N GLU A 376 0.06 -33.98 -3.01
CA GLU A 376 0.74 -35.22 -2.60
C GLU A 376 0.43 -35.63 -1.15
N MET A 377 -0.03 -34.71 -0.31
CA MET A 377 -0.41 -34.95 1.08
C MET A 377 -1.91 -35.23 1.26
N HIS A 378 -2.74 -35.05 0.22
CA HIS A 378 -4.17 -35.37 0.30
C HIS A 378 -4.36 -36.87 0.53
N GLY A 379 -5.14 -37.24 1.56
CA GLY A 379 -5.36 -38.63 1.97
C GLY A 379 -4.30 -39.22 2.90
N PHE A 380 -3.29 -38.44 3.31
CA PHE A 380 -2.38 -38.81 4.41
C PHE A 380 -3.04 -38.68 5.79
N GLY A 381 -4.17 -37.96 5.88
CA GLY A 381 -4.82 -37.54 7.12
C GLY A 381 -4.14 -36.30 7.72
N TRP A 382 -4.73 -35.77 8.80
CA TRP A 382 -4.32 -34.57 9.54
C TRP A 382 -4.61 -33.24 8.84
N LEU A 383 -5.50 -33.25 7.85
CA LEU A 383 -5.89 -32.09 7.07
C LEU A 383 -7.29 -31.60 7.46
N PRO A 384 -7.55 -30.28 7.39
CA PRO A 384 -8.88 -29.76 7.63
C PRO A 384 -9.91 -30.41 6.70
N THR A 385 -11.03 -30.85 7.28
CA THR A 385 -12.16 -31.43 6.53
C THR A 385 -13.46 -30.69 6.84
N ALA A 386 -14.34 -30.62 5.84
CA ALA A 386 -15.70 -30.10 5.94
C ALA A 386 -16.75 -31.22 6.09
N ASP A 387 -16.33 -32.48 6.17
CA ASP A 387 -17.23 -33.64 6.25
C ASP A 387 -18.01 -33.74 7.57
N LEU A 388 -17.61 -32.94 8.57
CA LEU A 388 -18.18 -32.94 9.90
C LEU A 388 -18.47 -31.50 10.35
N GLU A 389 -19.74 -31.20 10.55
CA GLU A 389 -20.19 -29.92 11.09
C GLU A 389 -20.39 -30.06 12.60
N VAL A 390 -19.70 -29.22 13.37
CA VAL A 390 -19.75 -29.18 14.83
C VAL A 390 -20.44 -27.88 15.24
N ASP A 391 -21.59 -28.01 15.88
CA ASP A 391 -22.42 -26.90 16.35
C ASP A 391 -22.42 -26.89 17.89
N VAL A 392 -21.72 -25.91 18.46
CA VAL A 392 -21.54 -25.73 19.90
C VAL A 392 -21.57 -24.24 20.23
N HIS A 393 -22.02 -23.91 21.44
CA HIS A 393 -22.23 -22.54 21.88
C HIS A 393 -21.15 -22.08 22.86
N HIS A 394 -20.91 -20.76 22.91
CA HIS A 394 -20.15 -20.15 23.99
C HIS A 394 -20.93 -20.18 25.32
N ASP A 395 -20.33 -19.65 26.38
CA ASP A 395 -21.02 -19.48 27.66
C ASP A 395 -22.27 -18.61 27.49
N ALA A 396 -23.42 -19.12 27.97
CA ALA A 396 -24.73 -18.51 27.76
C ALA A 396 -24.86 -17.08 28.34
N ASP A 397 -24.06 -16.75 29.36
CA ASP A 397 -24.03 -15.45 30.03
C ASP A 397 -22.97 -14.49 29.45
N MET A 398 -22.25 -14.90 28.40
CA MET A 398 -21.30 -14.04 27.68
C MET A 398 -22.07 -12.90 27.00
N PRO A 399 -21.69 -11.62 27.19
CA PRO A 399 -22.35 -10.50 26.52
C PRO A 399 -22.19 -10.56 25.00
N ALA A 400 -23.23 -10.19 24.27
CA ALA A 400 -23.15 -10.03 22.82
C ALA A 400 -22.10 -8.97 22.46
N MET A 401 -21.24 -9.27 21.48
CA MET A 401 -20.13 -8.40 21.09
C MET A 401 -20.61 -7.08 20.50
N ALA A 402 -21.59 -7.13 19.59
CA ALA A 402 -22.19 -5.98 18.94
C ALA A 402 -23.69 -6.23 18.66
N LEU A 403 -24.41 -5.22 18.18
CA LEU A 403 -25.82 -5.39 17.80
C LEU A 403 -25.94 -6.29 16.56
N LEU A 404 -25.04 -6.07 15.60
CA LEU A 404 -24.83 -6.91 14.43
C LEU A 404 -23.38 -7.34 14.43
N ASP A 405 -23.11 -8.62 14.71
CA ASP A 405 -21.77 -9.20 14.67
C ASP A 405 -21.60 -10.04 13.41
N ILE A 406 -20.77 -9.56 12.47
CA ILE A 406 -20.65 -10.12 11.13
C ILE A 406 -19.30 -10.81 10.98
N ASN A 407 -19.33 -12.13 10.84
CA ASN A 407 -18.16 -12.94 10.51
C ASN A 407 -18.29 -13.45 9.07
N ALA A 408 -17.41 -13.00 8.18
CA ALA A 408 -17.42 -13.30 6.76
C ALA A 408 -16.20 -14.15 6.36
N ILE A 409 -16.41 -15.13 5.50
CA ILE A 409 -15.38 -16.08 5.06
C ILE A 409 -15.67 -16.57 3.64
N VAL A 410 -14.63 -16.91 2.88
CA VAL A 410 -14.80 -17.55 1.57
C VAL A 410 -14.62 -19.05 1.73
N ALA A 411 -15.70 -19.80 1.56
CA ALA A 411 -15.72 -21.25 1.58
C ALA A 411 -15.91 -21.77 0.13
N GLY A 412 -14.93 -22.51 -0.38
CA GLY A 412 -14.90 -22.91 -1.79
C GLY A 412 -14.67 -21.70 -2.71
N ASP A 413 -15.71 -21.31 -3.46
CA ASP A 413 -15.74 -20.18 -4.38
C ASP A 413 -16.78 -19.10 -4.00
N ALA A 414 -17.52 -19.29 -2.90
CA ALA A 414 -18.56 -18.37 -2.45
C ALA A 414 -18.17 -17.69 -1.13
N LEU A 415 -18.43 -16.38 -1.04
CA LEU A 415 -18.42 -15.64 0.22
C LEU A 415 -19.67 -16.02 1.01
N THR A 416 -19.47 -16.52 2.23
CA THR A 416 -20.51 -16.76 3.22
C THR A 416 -20.27 -15.86 4.42
N ALA A 417 -21.33 -15.47 5.11
CA ALA A 417 -21.24 -14.70 6.32
C ALA A 417 -22.32 -15.10 7.32
N ARG A 418 -22.01 -14.96 8.61
CA ARG A 418 -22.95 -15.16 9.71
C ARG A 418 -23.13 -13.83 10.43
N ILE A 419 -24.37 -13.39 10.56
CA ILE A 419 -24.76 -12.17 11.25
C ILE A 419 -25.40 -12.57 12.58
N GLY A 420 -24.66 -12.45 13.67
CA GLY A 420 -25.18 -12.63 15.03
C GLY A 420 -25.90 -11.37 15.50
N TYR A 421 -27.08 -11.55 16.12
CA TYR A 421 -27.86 -10.44 16.68
C TYR A 421 -28.65 -10.89 17.92
N PRO A 422 -28.76 -10.05 18.96
CA PRO A 422 -29.63 -10.36 20.11
C PRO A 422 -31.11 -10.29 19.73
N ALA A 423 -31.87 -11.37 19.92
CA ALA A 423 -33.32 -11.44 19.66
C ALA A 423 -34.15 -10.50 20.57
N THR A 424 -33.52 -10.01 21.65
CA THR A 424 -34.05 -8.97 22.56
C THR A 424 -33.97 -7.56 21.97
N GLN A 425 -33.30 -7.37 20.83
CA GLN A 425 -33.06 -6.09 20.17
C GLN A 425 -33.60 -6.05 18.73
N LEU A 426 -33.45 -7.17 17.99
CA LEU A 426 -33.88 -7.29 16.60
C LEU A 426 -34.66 -8.59 16.41
N SER A 427 -35.71 -8.54 15.59
CA SER A 427 -36.39 -9.73 15.12
C SER A 427 -35.66 -10.36 13.92
N ALA A 428 -35.94 -11.63 13.66
CA ALA A 428 -35.35 -12.35 12.54
C ALA A 428 -35.62 -11.70 11.16
N ASP A 429 -36.82 -11.12 10.97
CA ASP A 429 -37.17 -10.40 9.74
C ASP A 429 -36.32 -9.14 9.55
N GLU A 430 -35.95 -8.47 10.63
CA GLU A 430 -35.14 -7.24 10.59
C GLU A 430 -33.66 -7.53 10.35
N ALA A 431 -33.16 -8.61 10.93
CA ALA A 431 -31.82 -9.13 10.63
C ALA A 431 -31.72 -9.62 9.18
N ALA A 432 -32.77 -10.28 8.69
CA ALA A 432 -32.86 -10.70 7.28
C ALA A 432 -32.91 -9.50 6.33
N GLU A 433 -33.69 -8.46 6.63
CA GLU A 433 -33.72 -7.22 5.84
C GLU A 433 -32.31 -6.60 5.72
N PHE A 434 -31.55 -6.54 6.82
CA PHE A 434 -30.18 -6.04 6.80
C PHE A 434 -29.26 -6.94 5.94
N GLY A 435 -29.36 -8.27 6.10
CA GLY A 435 -28.62 -9.23 5.30
C GLY A 435 -28.87 -9.09 3.80
N GLU A 436 -30.14 -8.97 3.40
CA GLU A 436 -30.56 -8.74 2.01
C GLU A 436 -30.01 -7.42 1.45
N LEU A 437 -30.04 -6.34 2.24
CA LEU A 437 -29.46 -5.05 1.83
C LEU A 437 -27.96 -5.12 1.64
N TRP A 438 -27.26 -5.84 2.52
CA TRP A 438 -25.82 -6.01 2.39
C TRP A 438 -25.45 -6.85 1.17
N VAL A 439 -26.19 -7.93 0.89
CA VAL A 439 -26.04 -8.70 -0.36
C VAL A 439 -26.29 -7.81 -1.58
N GLN A 440 -27.37 -7.04 -1.58
CA GLN A 440 -27.68 -6.10 -2.67
C GLN A 440 -26.51 -5.12 -2.92
N ALA A 441 -25.90 -4.60 -1.85
CA ALA A 441 -24.76 -3.70 -1.93
C ALA A 441 -23.50 -4.40 -2.47
N LEU A 442 -23.22 -5.63 -2.03
CA LEU A 442 -22.11 -6.45 -2.54
C LEU A 442 -22.26 -6.76 -4.04
N GLU A 443 -23.47 -7.10 -4.47
CA GLU A 443 -23.77 -7.28 -5.89
C GLU A 443 -23.63 -5.96 -6.68
N ALA A 444 -23.99 -4.82 -6.08
CA ALA A 444 -23.83 -3.51 -6.71
C ALA A 444 -22.36 -3.15 -6.91
N VAL A 445 -21.49 -3.46 -5.94
CA VAL A 445 -20.03 -3.34 -6.07
C VAL A 445 -19.53 -4.19 -7.24
N ALA A 446 -19.94 -5.46 -7.33
CA ALA A 446 -19.54 -6.34 -8.42
C ALA A 446 -20.04 -5.85 -9.79
N ARG A 447 -21.30 -5.42 -9.89
CA ARG A 447 -21.85 -4.82 -11.12
C ARG A 447 -21.08 -3.58 -11.55
N HIS A 448 -20.71 -2.71 -10.61
CA HIS A 448 -19.91 -1.52 -10.92
C HIS A 448 -18.53 -1.92 -11.46
N ALA A 449 -17.88 -2.93 -10.86
CA ALA A 449 -16.56 -3.42 -11.30
C ALA A 449 -16.54 -3.96 -12.73
N GLU A 450 -17.68 -4.38 -13.28
CA GLU A 450 -17.82 -4.83 -14.68
C GLU A 450 -18.16 -3.68 -15.66
N SER A 451 -18.39 -2.47 -15.15
CA SER A 451 -18.75 -1.31 -15.96
C SER A 451 -17.52 -0.65 -16.62
N ALA A 452 -17.76 0.12 -17.69
CA ALA A 452 -16.70 0.86 -18.38
C ALA A 452 -16.19 2.08 -17.57
N GLU A 453 -16.91 2.47 -16.52
CA GLU A 453 -16.60 3.61 -15.64
C GLU A 453 -15.90 3.17 -14.35
N ALA A 454 -15.57 1.88 -14.24
CA ALA A 454 -14.99 1.29 -13.04
C ALA A 454 -13.51 1.63 -12.85
N GLY A 455 -13.12 1.77 -11.59
CA GLY A 455 -11.74 1.99 -11.17
C GLY A 455 -11.34 3.46 -11.05
N GLY A 456 -10.04 3.68 -11.16
CA GLY A 456 -9.42 5.00 -11.03
C GLY A 456 -8.65 5.16 -9.73
N PHE A 457 -7.82 6.20 -9.70
CA PHE A 457 -6.91 6.44 -8.58
C PHE A 457 -7.55 7.22 -7.44
N THR A 458 -6.99 7.05 -6.25
CA THR A 458 -7.27 7.82 -5.04
C THR A 458 -6.01 8.57 -4.56
N PRO A 459 -6.12 9.58 -3.67
CA PRO A 459 -4.96 10.33 -3.16
C PRO A 459 -3.80 9.45 -2.67
N SER A 460 -4.10 8.36 -1.99
CA SER A 460 -3.08 7.45 -1.47
C SER A 460 -2.29 6.69 -2.55
N ASP A 461 -2.77 6.65 -3.80
CA ASP A 461 -2.03 6.06 -4.93
C ASP A 461 -0.86 6.95 -5.40
N PHE A 462 -0.86 8.24 -5.01
CA PHE A 462 0.16 9.22 -5.41
C PHE A 462 0.91 9.83 -4.19
N PRO A 463 1.66 9.04 -3.41
CA PRO A 463 2.23 9.49 -2.12
C PRO A 463 3.29 10.59 -2.21
N LEU A 464 3.74 10.98 -3.41
CA LEU A 464 4.71 12.05 -3.61
C LEU A 464 4.07 13.43 -3.81
N VAL A 465 2.74 13.48 -3.96
CA VAL A 465 1.97 14.71 -4.13
C VAL A 465 0.77 14.70 -3.17
N THR A 466 0.28 15.88 -2.83
CA THR A 466 -0.96 16.03 -2.05
C THR A 466 -2.03 16.54 -3.00
N LEU A 467 -3.00 15.68 -3.33
CA LEU A 467 -4.08 15.98 -4.27
C LEU A 467 -5.42 15.61 -3.66
N SER A 468 -6.46 16.40 -3.96
CA SER A 468 -7.83 15.98 -3.67
C SER A 468 -8.29 14.92 -4.68
N GLN A 469 -9.29 14.11 -4.31
CA GLN A 469 -9.92 13.15 -5.23
C GLN A 469 -10.43 13.85 -6.51
N ARG A 470 -10.95 15.08 -6.36
CA ARG A 470 -11.44 15.90 -7.47
C ARG A 470 -10.32 16.33 -8.42
N ASP A 471 -9.14 16.66 -7.90
CA ASP A 471 -7.99 17.03 -8.73
C ASP A 471 -7.55 15.84 -9.59
N ILE A 472 -7.46 14.65 -8.97
CA ILE A 472 -7.09 13.40 -9.66
C ILE A 472 -8.06 13.14 -10.82
N GLU A 473 -9.36 13.16 -10.55
CA GLU A 473 -10.39 12.89 -11.58
C GLU A 473 -10.37 13.93 -12.70
N THR A 474 -10.15 15.21 -12.36
CA THR A 474 -10.03 16.28 -13.35
C THR A 474 -8.80 16.06 -14.25
N ILE A 475 -7.69 15.61 -13.66
CA ILE A 475 -6.46 15.31 -14.38
C ILE A 475 -6.64 14.07 -15.28
N GLU A 476 -7.24 12.99 -14.77
CA GLU A 476 -7.53 11.78 -15.53
C GLU A 476 -8.41 12.09 -16.76
N GLN A 477 -9.44 12.91 -16.60
CA GLN A 477 -10.35 13.31 -17.69
C GLN A 477 -9.69 14.24 -18.72
N ARG A 478 -8.63 14.95 -18.35
CA ARG A 478 -7.94 15.89 -19.24
C ARG A 478 -7.18 15.18 -20.36
N PHE A 479 -6.61 14.00 -20.08
CA PHE A 479 -5.71 13.31 -21.00
C PHE A 479 -6.40 12.16 -21.72
N GLN A 480 -6.06 11.98 -23.00
CA GLN A 480 -6.57 10.86 -23.80
C GLN A 480 -5.90 9.52 -23.46
N TRP A 481 -4.75 9.56 -22.79
CA TRP A 481 -3.98 8.39 -22.36
C TRP A 481 -4.15 8.20 -20.85
N PRO A 482 -4.20 6.95 -20.36
CA PRO A 482 -4.33 6.70 -18.93
C PRO A 482 -3.16 7.31 -18.16
N VAL A 483 -3.46 7.94 -17.04
CA VAL A 483 -2.45 8.38 -16.06
C VAL A 483 -1.78 7.13 -15.49
N ALA A 484 -0.46 7.16 -15.36
CA ALA A 484 0.32 6.12 -14.70
C ALA A 484 0.80 6.55 -13.31
N ASP A 485 1.12 7.83 -13.14
CA ASP A 485 1.63 8.37 -11.89
C ASP A 485 1.51 9.91 -11.86
N MET A 486 1.64 10.51 -10.68
CA MET A 486 1.69 11.95 -10.48
C MET A 486 2.85 12.30 -9.53
N TRP A 487 3.68 13.25 -9.96
CA TRP A 487 4.93 13.59 -9.28
C TRP A 487 5.01 15.07 -8.91
N PRO A 488 5.71 15.42 -7.81
CA PRO A 488 6.01 16.81 -7.48
C PRO A 488 7.07 17.36 -8.43
N LEU A 489 7.11 18.68 -8.61
CA LEU A 489 8.20 19.34 -9.32
C LEU A 489 9.40 19.54 -8.40
N THR A 490 10.61 19.39 -8.93
CA THR A 490 11.80 19.94 -8.25
C THR A 490 11.74 21.47 -8.27
N SER A 491 12.46 22.11 -7.34
CA SER A 491 12.53 23.59 -7.32
C SER A 491 13.02 24.18 -8.63
N LEU A 492 13.92 23.50 -9.35
CA LEU A 492 14.38 23.95 -10.67
C LEU A 492 13.30 23.78 -11.75
N GLN A 493 12.58 22.65 -11.77
CA GLN A 493 11.46 22.45 -12.70
C GLN A 493 10.38 23.50 -12.49
N ALA A 494 10.05 23.84 -11.23
CA ALA A 494 9.10 24.90 -10.90
C ALA A 494 9.57 26.27 -11.42
N GLY A 495 10.86 26.60 -11.24
CA GLY A 495 11.45 27.82 -11.80
C GLY A 495 11.40 27.87 -13.33
N MET A 496 11.73 26.78 -14.00
CA MET A 496 11.65 26.68 -15.47
C MET A 496 10.20 26.83 -15.96
N LEU A 497 9.23 26.17 -15.31
CA LEU A 497 7.82 26.27 -15.64
C LEU A 497 7.32 27.72 -15.50
N PHE A 498 7.66 28.39 -14.40
CA PHE A 498 7.34 29.80 -14.18
C PHE A 498 7.92 30.70 -15.28
N HIS A 499 9.20 30.50 -15.64
CA HIS A 499 9.83 31.26 -16.71
C HIS A 499 9.18 31.01 -18.08
N ALA A 500 8.85 29.76 -18.41
CA ALA A 500 8.18 29.41 -19.65
C ALA A 500 6.79 30.07 -19.76
N GLN A 501 6.04 30.12 -18.66
CA GLN A 501 4.74 30.81 -18.58
C GLN A 501 4.87 32.33 -18.73
N LEU A 502 5.88 32.95 -18.10
CA LEU A 502 6.12 34.39 -18.20
C LEU A 502 6.61 34.80 -19.61
N ALA A 503 7.42 33.94 -20.24
CA ALA A 503 8.00 34.12 -21.56
C ALA A 503 7.05 33.76 -22.71
N ALA A 504 5.72 33.72 -22.48
CA ALA A 504 4.73 33.30 -23.47
C ALA A 504 4.87 34.00 -24.84
N GLU A 505 5.39 35.24 -24.85
CA GLU A 505 5.62 36.05 -26.06
C GLU A 505 7.11 36.17 -26.49
N SER A 506 8.08 35.63 -25.72
CA SER A 506 9.53 35.77 -25.95
C SER A 506 10.26 34.42 -26.10
N VAL A 507 11.43 34.34 -26.72
CA VAL A 507 12.11 33.06 -27.03
C VAL A 507 12.22 32.15 -25.80
N ASP A 508 11.81 30.88 -25.96
CA ASP A 508 11.97 29.86 -24.91
C ASP A 508 13.44 29.44 -24.80
N VAL A 509 14.09 29.90 -23.73
CA VAL A 509 15.51 29.65 -23.45
C VAL A 509 15.80 28.23 -22.96
N TYR A 510 14.77 27.42 -22.66
CA TYR A 510 14.91 26.06 -22.15
C TYR A 510 14.66 24.99 -23.21
N THR A 511 14.58 25.35 -24.49
CA THR A 511 14.58 24.34 -25.55
C THR A 511 16.02 23.94 -25.91
N ALA A 512 16.32 22.64 -25.77
CA ALA A 512 17.60 22.05 -26.14
C ALA A 512 17.52 21.32 -27.48
N HIS A 513 18.58 21.45 -28.29
CA HIS A 513 18.66 20.85 -29.63
C HIS A 513 19.97 20.09 -29.83
N ALA A 514 19.87 18.83 -30.24
CA ALA A 514 21.00 18.04 -30.70
C ALA A 514 20.84 17.75 -32.20
N LEU A 515 21.75 18.30 -33.02
CA LEU A 515 21.79 18.05 -34.47
C LEU A 515 22.92 17.07 -34.79
N LEU A 516 22.56 15.88 -35.25
CA LEU A 516 23.48 14.85 -35.71
C LEU A 516 23.51 14.79 -37.23
N THR A 517 24.68 14.47 -37.76
CA THR A 517 24.86 14.14 -39.18
C THR A 517 25.12 12.66 -39.29
N LEU A 518 24.20 11.92 -39.91
CA LEU A 518 24.32 10.48 -40.11
C LEU A 518 24.76 10.23 -41.56
N THR A 519 25.74 9.36 -41.73
CA THR A 519 26.27 8.97 -43.04
C THR A 519 26.00 7.50 -43.31
N GLY A 520 25.68 7.15 -44.55
CA GLY A 520 25.38 5.79 -44.99
C GLY A 520 23.89 5.47 -45.00
N ARG A 521 23.59 4.18 -44.85
CA ARG A 521 22.21 3.65 -44.87
C ARG A 521 21.54 3.80 -43.50
N VAL A 522 20.52 4.64 -43.44
CA VAL A 522 19.64 4.80 -42.28
C VAL A 522 18.29 4.16 -42.59
N ASP A 523 17.82 3.30 -41.70
CA ASP A 523 16.47 2.72 -41.74
C ASP A 523 15.54 3.61 -40.89
N ALA A 524 14.73 4.43 -41.57
CA ALA A 524 13.90 5.43 -40.90
C ALA A 524 12.82 4.81 -40.02
N ASP A 525 12.17 3.73 -40.47
CA ASP A 525 11.15 3.03 -39.70
C ASP A 525 11.73 2.42 -38.43
N ARG A 526 12.91 1.81 -38.53
CA ARG A 526 13.63 1.26 -37.38
C ARG A 526 14.06 2.34 -36.39
N LEU A 527 14.48 3.52 -36.88
CA LEU A 527 14.84 4.65 -36.01
C LEU A 527 13.61 5.24 -35.32
N ARG A 528 12.47 5.34 -36.02
CA ARG A 528 11.19 5.74 -35.42
C ARG A 528 10.73 4.77 -34.34
N SER A 529 10.80 3.46 -34.59
CA SER A 529 10.49 2.44 -33.58
C SER A 529 11.44 2.50 -32.37
N ALA A 530 12.73 2.75 -32.59
CA ALA A 530 13.68 2.95 -31.50
C ALA A 530 13.35 4.21 -30.67
N ALA A 531 12.93 5.29 -31.31
CA ALA A 531 12.50 6.51 -30.63
C ALA A 531 11.21 6.30 -29.80
N GLN A 532 10.24 5.55 -30.32
CA GLN A 532 9.05 5.16 -29.53
C GLN A 532 9.44 4.32 -28.32
N ALA A 533 10.27 3.28 -28.51
CA ALA A 533 10.72 2.44 -27.41
C ALA A 533 11.53 3.21 -26.34
N LEU A 534 12.20 4.30 -26.74
CA LEU A 534 12.90 5.19 -25.83
C LEU A 534 11.93 6.02 -24.98
N VAL A 535 10.88 6.58 -25.59
CA VAL A 535 9.79 7.28 -24.87
C VAL A 535 9.07 6.32 -23.92
N ASP A 536 8.81 5.09 -24.33
CA ASP A 536 8.17 4.06 -23.50
C ASP A 536 9.07 3.54 -22.37
N ARG A 537 10.39 3.78 -22.46
CA ARG A 537 11.38 3.33 -21.47
C ARG A 537 11.58 4.33 -20.34
N TYR A 538 11.41 5.62 -20.60
CA TYR A 538 11.68 6.69 -19.65
C TYR A 538 10.40 7.48 -19.34
N GLU A 539 9.86 7.25 -18.14
CA GLU A 539 8.58 7.83 -17.68
C GLU A 539 8.55 9.36 -17.74
N ASN A 540 9.66 10.03 -17.41
CA ASN A 540 9.81 11.48 -17.48
C ASN A 540 9.70 12.05 -18.91
N LEU A 541 9.76 11.22 -19.96
CA LEU A 541 9.51 11.65 -21.34
C LEU A 541 8.02 11.65 -21.70
N ARG A 542 7.18 11.07 -20.83
CA ARG A 542 5.72 10.96 -20.97
C ARG A 542 4.98 11.90 -20.03
N THR A 543 5.66 12.90 -19.48
CA THR A 543 5.07 13.85 -18.52
C THR A 543 4.44 15.05 -19.20
N ALA A 544 3.34 15.53 -18.62
CA ALA A 544 2.80 16.87 -18.80
C ALA A 544 2.80 17.62 -17.46
N PHE A 545 2.82 18.95 -17.49
CA PHE A 545 2.86 19.80 -16.29
C PHE A 545 1.54 20.56 -16.18
N VAL A 546 0.76 20.24 -15.14
CA VAL A 546 -0.56 20.82 -14.88
C VAL A 546 -0.60 21.49 -13.52
N THR A 547 -1.71 22.14 -13.21
CA THR A 547 -1.96 22.77 -11.93
C THR A 547 -3.20 22.14 -11.29
N ASP A 548 -3.13 21.86 -10.00
CA ASP A 548 -4.28 21.39 -9.21
C ASP A 548 -5.29 22.53 -8.93
N GLY A 549 -6.37 22.23 -8.21
CA GLY A 549 -7.37 23.22 -7.81
C GLY A 549 -6.86 24.32 -6.87
N GLU A 550 -5.72 24.12 -6.21
CA GLU A 550 -5.11 25.07 -5.27
C GLU A 550 -4.03 25.95 -5.92
N GLY A 551 -3.58 25.63 -7.12
CA GLY A 551 -2.52 26.37 -7.82
C GLY A 551 -1.16 25.70 -7.78
N ASN A 552 -1.01 24.51 -7.18
CA ASN A 552 0.26 23.79 -7.13
C ASN A 552 0.51 23.06 -8.45
N SER A 553 1.77 23.09 -8.91
CA SER A 553 2.16 22.40 -10.13
C SER A 553 2.41 20.91 -9.88
N VAL A 554 1.98 20.07 -10.81
CA VAL A 554 2.12 18.60 -10.76
C VAL A 554 2.63 18.10 -12.10
N GLN A 555 3.55 17.12 -12.07
CA GLN A 555 3.95 16.37 -13.26
C GLN A 555 3.05 15.15 -13.38
N VAL A 556 2.26 15.08 -14.45
CA VAL A 556 1.38 13.95 -14.75
C VAL A 556 2.12 13.01 -15.69
N VAL A 557 2.40 11.80 -15.24
CA VAL A 557 3.05 10.75 -16.04
C VAL A 557 1.97 9.94 -16.75
N LEU A 558 2.04 9.88 -18.07
CA LEU A 558 1.10 9.07 -18.84
C LEU A 558 1.66 7.66 -19.09
N SER A 559 0.77 6.67 -19.06
CA SER A 559 1.08 5.25 -19.28
C SER A 559 1.61 4.97 -20.68
N GLU A 560 1.20 5.77 -21.66
CA GLU A 560 1.66 5.71 -23.04
C GLU A 560 1.58 7.10 -23.69
N VAL A 561 2.54 7.38 -24.57
CA VAL A 561 2.55 8.59 -25.40
C VAL A 561 3.16 8.21 -26.74
N ARG A 562 2.49 8.57 -27.85
CA ARG A 562 3.08 8.42 -29.18
C ARG A 562 4.23 9.40 -29.36
N VAL A 563 5.36 8.91 -29.88
CA VAL A 563 6.53 9.72 -30.19
C VAL A 563 6.20 10.83 -31.20
N ASP A 564 6.67 12.05 -30.96
CA ASP A 564 6.62 13.13 -31.97
C ASP A 564 7.77 12.91 -32.96
N TRP A 565 7.42 12.39 -34.14
CA TRP A 565 8.35 12.05 -35.21
C TRP A 565 7.99 12.77 -36.51
N SER A 566 8.98 13.45 -37.10
CA SER A 566 8.86 14.08 -38.41
C SER A 566 9.94 13.58 -39.36
N GLU A 567 9.57 13.29 -40.60
CA GLU A 567 10.49 12.84 -41.64
C GLU A 567 10.36 13.69 -42.91
N TYR A 568 11.50 14.11 -43.46
CA TYR A 568 11.55 14.97 -44.64
C TYR A 568 12.59 14.45 -45.64
N ASP A 569 12.26 14.53 -46.94
CA ASP A 569 13.22 14.33 -48.03
C ASP A 569 13.59 15.69 -48.65
N ARG A 570 14.86 16.06 -48.51
CA ARG A 570 15.51 17.26 -49.07
C ARG A 570 16.63 16.89 -50.04
N THR A 571 16.67 15.66 -50.56
CA THR A 571 17.72 15.21 -51.49
C THR A 571 17.81 16.06 -52.76
N ALA A 572 16.70 16.66 -53.20
CA ALA A 572 16.67 17.54 -54.36
C ALA A 572 17.36 18.91 -54.13
N THR A 573 17.31 19.45 -52.91
CA THR A 573 17.90 20.77 -52.58
C THR A 573 19.26 20.64 -51.89
N GLY A 574 19.50 19.54 -51.18
CA GLY A 574 20.68 19.34 -50.33
C GLY A 574 20.73 20.23 -49.08
N ASN A 575 19.76 21.14 -48.92
CA ASN A 575 19.70 22.11 -47.83
C ASN A 575 18.49 21.80 -46.92
N ALA A 576 18.73 21.83 -45.60
CA ALA A 576 17.77 21.59 -44.55
C ALA A 576 17.75 22.73 -43.49
N ASP A 577 18.47 23.83 -43.70
CA ASP A 577 18.64 24.91 -42.72
C ASP A 577 17.29 25.55 -42.35
N ASP A 578 16.37 25.64 -43.31
CA ASP A 578 15.00 26.14 -43.08
C ASP A 578 14.21 25.24 -42.12
N LEU A 579 14.31 23.92 -42.27
CA LEU A 579 13.68 22.95 -41.36
C LEU A 579 14.35 22.93 -39.99
N ILE A 580 15.67 23.07 -39.94
CA ILE A 580 16.45 23.10 -38.70
C ILE A 580 16.06 24.33 -37.87
N GLU A 581 16.02 25.50 -38.49
CA GLU A 581 15.59 26.74 -37.81
C GLU A 581 14.09 26.72 -37.47
N ALA A 582 13.24 26.16 -38.33
CA ALA A 582 11.81 26.01 -38.02
C ALA A 582 11.57 25.09 -36.81
N ASP A 583 12.30 23.97 -36.70
CA ASP A 583 12.26 23.13 -35.51
C ASP A 583 12.79 23.92 -34.30
N ARG A 584 13.93 24.59 -34.41
CA ARG A 584 14.49 25.41 -33.32
C ARG A 584 13.52 26.44 -32.75
N LEU A 585 12.67 27.03 -33.59
CA LEU A 585 11.67 28.03 -33.19
C LEU A 585 10.34 27.42 -32.73
N ARG A 586 10.10 26.13 -32.96
CA ARG A 586 8.88 25.44 -32.53
C ARG A 586 8.94 25.14 -31.03
N ARG A 587 8.11 25.83 -30.26
CA ARG A 587 7.98 25.66 -28.80
C ARG A 587 7.31 24.35 -28.41
N PHE A 588 7.55 23.95 -27.17
CA PHE A 588 6.79 22.92 -26.48
C PHE A 588 5.69 23.56 -25.63
N ASP A 589 4.49 22.98 -25.65
CA ASP A 589 3.45 23.27 -24.67
C ASP A 589 3.69 22.36 -23.46
N LEU A 590 4.07 22.93 -22.32
CA LEU A 590 4.38 22.15 -21.12
C LEU A 590 3.16 21.46 -20.51
N THR A 591 1.95 21.89 -20.90
CA THR A 591 0.70 21.34 -20.41
C THR A 591 0.22 20.15 -21.24
N GLU A 592 0.91 19.84 -22.33
CA GLU A 592 0.73 18.67 -23.18
C GLU A 592 1.93 17.71 -23.03
N PRO A 593 1.73 16.40 -23.23
CA PRO A 593 2.85 15.47 -23.30
C PRO A 593 3.67 15.69 -24.58
N ARG A 594 4.76 14.90 -24.77
CA ARG A 594 5.69 14.98 -25.91
C ARG A 594 6.64 16.18 -25.86
N LEU A 595 7.28 16.34 -24.71
CA LEU A 595 8.32 17.35 -24.49
C LEU A 595 9.69 16.95 -25.10
N ILE A 596 9.70 15.94 -25.97
CA ILE A 596 10.80 15.52 -26.82
C ILE A 596 10.25 15.17 -28.20
N ARG A 597 10.96 15.58 -29.25
CA ARG A 597 10.62 15.28 -30.65
C ARG A 597 11.86 14.94 -31.48
N PHE A 598 11.63 14.18 -32.54
CA PHE A 598 12.66 13.64 -33.42
C PHE A 598 12.37 14.02 -34.87
N THR A 599 13.33 14.66 -35.53
CA THR A 599 13.20 15.07 -36.94
C THR A 599 14.32 14.45 -37.77
N LEU A 600 13.96 13.59 -38.73
CA LEU A 600 14.89 12.95 -39.66
C LEU A 600 14.76 13.59 -41.05
N ILE A 601 15.87 14.11 -41.58
CA ILE A 601 15.90 14.80 -42.88
C ILE A 601 16.94 14.14 -43.77
N LYS A 602 16.52 13.60 -44.91
CA LYS A 602 17.42 13.07 -45.93
C LYS A 602 17.92 14.21 -46.81
N THR A 603 19.22 14.52 -46.79
CA THR A 603 19.81 15.61 -47.59
C THR A 603 20.68 15.13 -48.76
N GLY A 604 20.99 13.83 -48.81
CA GLY A 604 21.67 13.20 -49.94
C GLY A 604 21.43 11.68 -49.99
N PRO A 605 22.02 10.96 -50.96
CA PRO A 605 21.82 9.51 -51.11
C PRO A 605 22.17 8.72 -49.83
N ASP A 606 23.26 9.12 -49.17
CA ASP A 606 23.81 8.52 -47.96
C ASP A 606 24.07 9.58 -46.87
N LEU A 607 23.33 10.70 -46.89
CA LEU A 607 23.51 11.81 -45.95
C LEU A 607 22.19 12.22 -45.33
N TRP A 608 22.17 12.27 -44.00
CA TRP A 608 21.00 12.59 -43.21
C TRP A 608 21.33 13.59 -42.11
N ARG A 609 20.36 14.46 -41.79
CA ARG A 609 20.35 15.28 -40.59
C ARG A 609 19.31 14.69 -39.64
N PHE A 610 19.72 14.42 -38.40
CA PHE A 610 18.83 13.90 -37.37
C PHE A 610 18.84 14.85 -36.19
N MET A 611 17.67 15.39 -35.86
CA MET A 611 17.49 16.33 -34.77
C MET A 611 16.75 15.67 -33.62
N VAL A 612 17.26 15.88 -32.42
CA VAL A 612 16.58 15.57 -31.17
C VAL A 612 16.37 16.88 -30.43
N SER A 613 15.12 17.31 -30.32
CA SER A 613 14.73 18.55 -29.66
C SER A 613 13.91 18.21 -28.43
N ASN A 614 14.18 18.85 -27.30
CA ASN A 614 13.43 18.63 -26.06
C ASN A 614 13.34 19.91 -25.23
N HIS A 615 12.35 19.96 -24.34
CA HIS A 615 12.32 20.98 -23.30
C HIS A 615 13.16 20.52 -22.10
N HIS A 616 14.04 21.38 -21.60
CA HIS A 616 15.01 21.07 -20.54
C HIS A 616 14.32 20.69 -19.21
N ILE A 617 13.02 20.93 -19.06
CA ILE A 617 12.25 20.51 -17.87
C ILE A 617 12.20 18.98 -17.68
N VAL A 618 12.34 18.19 -18.77
CA VAL A 618 12.30 16.73 -18.70
C VAL A 618 13.68 16.07 -18.68
N LEU A 619 14.74 16.77 -19.09
CA LEU A 619 16.06 16.21 -19.31
C LEU A 619 17.17 17.22 -19.00
N ASP A 620 18.25 16.74 -18.38
CA ASP A 620 19.49 17.52 -18.26
C ASP A 620 20.57 17.15 -19.29
N GLY A 621 21.64 17.96 -19.33
CA GLY A 621 22.79 17.71 -20.21
C GLY A 621 23.53 16.40 -19.92
N TRP A 622 23.44 15.84 -18.71
CA TRP A 622 24.00 14.53 -18.38
C TRP A 622 23.17 13.38 -18.96
N SER A 623 21.85 13.57 -19.02
CA SER A 623 20.90 12.61 -19.55
C SER A 623 20.97 12.47 -21.08
N MET A 624 21.36 13.52 -21.80
CA MET A 624 21.40 13.50 -23.27
C MET A 624 22.34 12.43 -23.87
N PRO A 625 23.61 12.29 -23.42
CA PRO A 625 24.47 11.19 -23.87
C PRO A 625 23.90 9.80 -23.57
N LEU A 626 23.29 9.61 -22.40
CA LEU A 626 22.67 8.34 -22.00
C LEU A 626 21.48 7.99 -22.90
N LEU A 627 20.61 8.97 -23.12
CA LEU A 627 19.45 8.86 -24.02
C LEU A 627 19.90 8.52 -25.44
N MET A 628 20.99 9.11 -25.92
CA MET A 628 21.52 8.84 -27.25
C MET A 628 22.15 7.46 -27.37
N GLN A 629 22.87 7.01 -26.35
CA GLN A 629 23.38 5.65 -26.28
C GLN A 629 22.24 4.63 -26.35
N ASP A 630 21.18 4.83 -25.57
CA ASP A 630 20.01 3.95 -25.56
C ASP A 630 19.24 3.97 -26.88
N LEU A 631 19.08 5.13 -27.53
CA LEU A 631 18.45 5.21 -28.85
C LEU A 631 19.20 4.37 -29.88
N LEU A 632 20.53 4.46 -29.92
CA LEU A 632 21.36 3.70 -30.86
C LEU A 632 21.35 2.20 -30.54
N ALA A 633 21.35 1.84 -29.26
CA ALA A 633 21.19 0.46 -28.82
C ALA A 633 19.82 -0.10 -29.24
N LEU A 634 18.73 0.62 -28.95
CA LEU A 634 17.37 0.28 -29.36
C LEU A 634 17.24 0.18 -30.88
N TYR A 635 17.90 1.05 -31.63
CA TYR A 635 18.02 0.90 -33.08
C TYR A 635 18.68 -0.45 -33.39
N ALA A 636 19.84 -0.76 -32.84
CA ALA A 636 20.57 -2.01 -33.09
C ALA A 636 19.78 -3.29 -32.73
N VAL A 637 18.92 -3.25 -31.70
CA VAL A 637 18.10 -4.40 -31.26
C VAL A 637 16.65 -4.37 -31.79
N ARG A 638 16.34 -3.47 -32.73
CA ARG A 638 15.00 -3.34 -33.36
C ARG A 638 13.89 -3.04 -32.35
N ALA A 639 14.14 -2.07 -31.47
CA ALA A 639 13.21 -1.59 -30.45
C ALA A 639 12.85 -2.61 -29.35
N ASP A 640 13.58 -3.72 -29.25
CA ASP A 640 13.47 -4.64 -28.12
C ASP A 640 14.02 -4.01 -26.84
N ARG A 641 13.11 -3.52 -25.99
CA ARG A 641 13.44 -2.91 -24.68
C ARG A 641 14.05 -3.91 -23.70
N THR A 642 13.79 -5.21 -23.84
CA THR A 642 14.28 -6.25 -22.93
C THR A 642 15.77 -6.55 -23.12
N ALA A 643 16.33 -6.15 -24.26
CA ALA A 643 17.76 -6.27 -24.54
C ALA A 643 18.61 -5.22 -23.81
N LEU A 644 17.99 -4.21 -23.18
CA LEU A 644 18.67 -3.22 -22.34
C LEU A 644 18.37 -3.50 -20.86
N PRO A 645 19.29 -3.17 -19.93
CA PRO A 645 19.01 -3.23 -18.49
C PRO A 645 17.76 -2.40 -18.13
N ALA A 646 17.05 -2.77 -17.06
CA ALA A 646 15.91 -1.98 -16.58
C ALA A 646 16.34 -0.53 -16.28
N ALA A 647 15.59 0.44 -16.81
CA ALA A 647 15.82 1.85 -16.53
C ALA A 647 15.44 2.14 -15.07
N ARG A 648 16.25 2.93 -14.37
CA ARG A 648 15.89 3.43 -13.03
C ARG A 648 15.04 4.68 -13.19
N SER A 649 13.85 4.68 -12.59
CA SER A 649 12.89 5.77 -12.69
C SER A 649 13.40 7.05 -12.01
N TYR A 650 13.08 8.20 -12.63
CA TYR A 650 13.25 9.52 -12.03
C TYR A 650 12.41 9.68 -10.74
N ARG A 651 11.31 8.93 -10.59
CA ARG A 651 10.51 8.87 -9.36
C ARG A 651 11.36 8.58 -8.12
N HIS A 652 12.34 7.68 -8.22
CA HIS A 652 13.21 7.35 -7.09
C HIS A 652 14.04 8.54 -6.59
N PHE A 653 14.41 9.46 -7.49
CA PHE A 653 15.07 10.69 -7.10
C PHE A 653 14.12 11.65 -6.40
N LEU A 654 12.86 11.75 -6.86
CA LEU A 654 11.84 12.58 -6.22
C LEU A 654 11.45 12.07 -4.83
N ASP A 655 11.32 10.74 -4.67
CA ASP A 655 11.13 10.09 -3.37
C ASP A 655 12.34 10.28 -2.44
N TRP A 656 13.56 10.15 -2.96
CA TRP A 656 14.74 10.50 -2.16
C TRP A 656 14.73 11.97 -1.73
N LEU A 657 14.33 12.87 -2.63
CA LEU A 657 14.29 14.32 -2.38
C LEU A 657 13.21 14.67 -1.34
N SER A 658 12.04 14.03 -1.36
CA SER A 658 10.94 14.29 -0.41
C SER A 658 11.29 13.92 1.03
N ARG A 659 12.26 13.01 1.23
CA ARG A 659 12.74 12.58 2.56
C ARG A 659 13.87 13.44 3.13
N GLN A 660 14.31 14.48 2.41
CA GLN A 660 15.40 15.34 2.90
C GLN A 660 14.90 16.37 3.91
N ASP A 661 15.74 16.70 4.90
CA ASP A 661 15.44 17.74 5.88
C ASP A 661 15.53 19.14 5.25
N HIS A 662 14.37 19.71 4.94
CA HIS A 662 14.26 21.02 4.32
C HIS A 662 14.72 22.14 5.26
N ASP A 663 14.44 22.03 6.57
CA ASP A 663 14.79 23.07 7.55
C ASP A 663 16.29 23.14 7.79
N ALA A 664 16.96 21.98 7.87
CA ALA A 664 18.42 21.92 7.96
C ALA A 664 19.09 22.49 6.70
N SER A 665 18.55 22.18 5.51
CA SER A 665 19.03 22.75 4.25
C SER A 665 18.88 24.27 4.22
N LEU A 666 17.71 24.79 4.63
CA LEU A 666 17.44 26.21 4.68
C LEU A 666 18.34 26.95 5.68
N ALA A 667 18.57 26.36 6.86
CA ALA A 667 19.51 26.90 7.85
C ALA A 667 20.93 27.02 7.28
N THR A 668 21.38 25.98 6.57
CA THR A 668 22.70 25.96 5.92
C THR A 668 22.84 27.07 4.86
N TRP A 669 21.83 27.24 4.00
CA TRP A 669 21.86 28.30 2.98
C TRP A 669 21.77 29.70 3.57
N ARG A 670 20.98 29.90 4.63
CA ARG A 670 20.93 31.16 5.37
C ARG A 670 22.29 31.54 5.94
N GLU A 671 23.02 30.58 6.49
CA GLU A 671 24.38 30.79 6.98
C GLU A 671 25.36 31.11 5.84
N ALA A 672 25.37 30.29 4.78
CA ALA A 672 26.29 30.46 3.65
C ALA A 672 26.14 31.83 2.95
N LEU A 673 24.90 32.34 2.88
CA LEU A 673 24.57 33.62 2.23
C LEU A 673 24.42 34.78 3.23
N ALA A 674 24.76 34.59 4.51
CA ALA A 674 24.65 35.63 5.52
C ALA A 674 25.43 36.91 5.14
N GLY A 675 24.74 38.05 5.06
CA GLY A 675 25.33 39.33 4.67
C GLY A 675 25.35 39.61 3.16
N VAL A 676 24.82 38.71 2.32
CA VAL A 676 24.52 39.02 0.92
C VAL A 676 23.17 39.74 0.86
N SER A 677 23.18 41.01 0.47
CA SER A 677 21.95 41.83 0.37
C SER A 677 21.49 42.08 -1.07
N GLU A 678 22.37 41.86 -2.06
CA GLU A 678 22.09 42.14 -3.48
C GLU A 678 22.88 41.19 -4.40
N PRO A 679 22.37 40.90 -5.61
CA PRO A 679 23.08 40.07 -6.59
C PRO A 679 24.33 40.76 -7.15
N THR A 680 25.30 39.96 -7.61
CA THR A 680 26.49 40.48 -8.32
C THR A 680 26.13 40.77 -9.79
N LEU A 681 25.69 41.99 -10.07
CA LEU A 681 25.32 42.43 -11.42
C LEU A 681 26.56 42.87 -12.21
N VAL A 682 26.79 42.24 -13.38
CA VAL A 682 27.90 42.58 -14.29
C VAL A 682 27.53 43.75 -15.23
N SER A 683 26.24 44.01 -15.42
CA SER A 683 25.70 45.16 -16.16
C SER A 683 24.59 45.84 -15.35
N SER A 684 24.51 47.18 -15.42
CA SER A 684 23.45 47.93 -14.73
C SER A 684 22.12 47.80 -15.49
N PRO A 685 20.96 47.69 -14.79
CA PRO A 685 19.63 47.56 -15.39
C PRO A 685 19.17 48.74 -16.28
N GLY A 686 19.98 49.79 -16.43
CA GLY A 686 19.63 51.04 -17.13
C GLY A 686 20.20 51.18 -18.54
N SER A 687 20.85 50.15 -19.11
CA SER A 687 21.42 50.24 -20.47
C SER A 687 20.47 49.81 -21.60
N SER A 688 19.29 49.25 -21.28
CA SER A 688 18.21 49.04 -22.26
C SER A 688 17.32 50.28 -22.30
N ASN A 689 17.19 50.89 -23.47
CA ASN A 689 16.28 52.01 -23.68
C ASN A 689 14.83 51.55 -23.48
N GLY A 690 14.27 51.75 -22.28
CA GLY A 690 12.82 51.77 -22.03
C GLY A 690 12.04 50.45 -22.17
N ALA A 691 12.64 49.35 -22.60
CA ALA A 691 12.02 48.03 -22.54
C ALA A 691 12.18 47.45 -21.12
N SER A 692 11.09 46.92 -20.57
CA SER A 692 11.09 46.34 -19.23
C SER A 692 12.23 45.32 -19.11
N ALA A 693 12.97 45.33 -17.99
CA ALA A 693 14.08 44.41 -17.73
C ALA A 693 13.66 42.92 -17.59
N ARG A 694 12.52 42.53 -18.17
CA ARG A 694 11.83 41.26 -17.97
C ARG A 694 11.67 40.42 -19.24
N GLU A 695 11.91 40.97 -20.42
CA GLU A 695 11.81 40.22 -21.67
C GLU A 695 13.21 39.91 -22.23
N ILE A 696 13.53 38.62 -22.36
CA ILE A 696 14.73 38.17 -23.08
C ILE A 696 14.41 38.30 -24.57
N GLU A 697 14.74 39.46 -25.15
CA GLU A 697 14.43 39.79 -26.55
C GLU A 697 15.29 39.01 -27.56
N ALA A 698 16.40 38.40 -27.13
CA ALA A 698 17.30 37.63 -28.00
C ALA A 698 17.99 36.48 -27.26
N LEU A 699 18.26 35.39 -27.98
CA LEU A 699 19.16 34.32 -27.51
C LEU A 699 20.55 34.89 -27.23
N SER A 700 21.19 34.41 -26.17
CA SER A 700 22.54 34.85 -25.80
C SER A 700 23.52 34.60 -26.95
N GLY A 701 24.36 35.59 -27.25
CA GLY A 701 25.49 35.40 -28.17
C GLY A 701 26.54 34.48 -27.53
N GLU A 702 27.08 33.54 -28.31
CA GLU A 702 28.13 32.63 -27.83
C GLU A 702 29.52 33.13 -28.24
N TYR A 703 30.46 33.13 -27.29
CA TYR A 703 31.88 33.36 -27.56
C TYR A 703 32.69 32.13 -27.15
N THR A 704 33.12 31.35 -28.14
CA THR A 704 33.89 30.13 -27.91
C THR A 704 35.38 30.40 -28.06
N PHE A 705 36.18 29.97 -27.09
CA PHE A 705 37.64 29.95 -27.18
C PHE A 705 38.18 28.62 -26.64
N GLY A 706 39.32 28.17 -27.17
CA GLY A 706 39.96 26.90 -26.77
C GLY A 706 41.32 27.15 -26.10
N MET A 707 41.62 26.36 -25.08
CA MET A 707 42.97 26.28 -24.52
C MET A 707 43.77 25.18 -25.22
N ASP A 708 45.05 25.44 -25.50
CA ASP A 708 45.92 24.39 -26.03
C ASP A 708 46.21 23.30 -24.99
N ALA A 709 46.65 22.13 -25.47
CA ALA A 709 46.90 20.97 -24.61
C ALA A 709 47.93 21.25 -23.50
N ALA A 710 48.91 22.11 -23.74
CA ALA A 710 49.94 22.45 -22.76
C ALA A 710 49.37 23.32 -21.64
N ALA A 711 48.50 24.28 -21.96
CA ALA A 711 47.80 25.12 -21.01
C ALA A 711 46.81 24.31 -20.17
N THR A 712 46.03 23.43 -20.81
CA THR A 712 45.12 22.50 -20.11
C THR A 712 45.89 21.60 -19.14
N ALA A 713 47.01 21.00 -19.57
CA ALA A 713 47.83 20.15 -18.69
C ALA A 713 48.40 20.92 -17.49
N ARG A 714 48.80 22.19 -17.66
CA ARG A 714 49.25 23.04 -16.54
C ARG A 714 48.11 23.29 -15.54
N LEU A 715 46.90 23.56 -16.02
CA LEU A 715 45.74 23.80 -15.18
C LEU A 715 45.35 22.54 -14.39
N THR A 716 45.33 21.37 -15.03
CA THR A 716 45.05 20.10 -14.37
C THR A 716 46.11 19.75 -13.31
N ARG A 717 47.39 20.01 -13.58
CA ARG A 717 48.46 19.82 -12.58
C ARG A 717 48.28 20.76 -11.38
N LEU A 718 47.97 22.03 -11.61
CA LEU A 718 47.71 22.98 -10.54
C LEU A 718 46.55 22.52 -9.65
N ALA A 719 45.46 22.05 -10.25
CA ALA A 719 44.33 21.50 -9.51
C ALA A 719 44.76 20.31 -8.63
N ALA A 720 45.53 19.38 -9.20
CA ALA A 720 46.06 18.22 -8.47
C ALA A 720 47.03 18.61 -7.32
N GLU A 721 47.94 19.55 -7.55
CA GLU A 721 48.88 20.06 -6.54
C GLU A 721 48.17 20.73 -5.36
N LEU A 722 47.03 21.38 -5.62
CA LEU A 722 46.20 22.04 -4.60
C LEU A 722 45.15 21.11 -3.97
N GLY A 723 45.02 19.86 -4.45
CA GLY A 723 44.01 18.93 -3.97
C GLY A 723 42.56 19.33 -4.32
N VAL A 724 42.36 20.08 -5.41
CA VAL A 724 41.04 20.54 -5.88
C VAL A 724 40.75 20.06 -7.30
N THR A 725 39.54 20.32 -7.78
CA THR A 725 39.16 20.00 -9.16
C THR A 725 39.56 21.13 -10.13
N ALA A 726 39.72 20.81 -11.42
CA ALA A 726 39.91 21.83 -12.46
C ALA A 726 38.74 22.83 -12.49
N ASN A 727 37.52 22.38 -12.20
CA ASN A 727 36.34 23.23 -12.06
C ASN A 727 36.52 24.27 -10.94
N THR A 728 37.03 23.88 -9.77
CA THR A 728 37.32 24.81 -8.67
C THR A 728 38.30 25.90 -9.10
N VAL A 729 39.37 25.54 -9.83
CA VAL A 729 40.35 26.51 -10.34
C VAL A 729 39.69 27.51 -11.29
N LEU A 730 38.82 27.04 -12.19
CA LEU A 730 38.08 27.90 -13.13
C LEU A 730 37.08 28.80 -12.41
N GLN A 731 36.36 28.30 -11.42
CA GLN A 731 35.41 29.08 -10.61
C GLN A 731 36.13 30.18 -9.81
N VAL A 732 37.33 29.91 -9.28
CA VAL A 732 38.14 30.94 -8.61
C VAL A 732 38.62 31.99 -9.61
N ALA A 733 39.08 31.59 -10.80
CA ALA A 733 39.47 32.54 -11.85
C ALA A 733 38.28 33.41 -12.28
N TRP A 734 37.08 32.83 -12.38
CA TRP A 734 35.83 33.53 -12.66
C TRP A 734 35.46 34.51 -11.54
N ALA A 735 35.55 34.08 -10.28
CA ALA A 735 35.30 34.95 -9.13
C ALA A 735 36.23 36.17 -9.12
N ILE A 736 37.53 35.97 -9.38
CA ILE A 736 38.52 37.07 -9.46
C ILE A 736 38.13 38.05 -10.57
N LEU A 737 37.71 37.54 -11.73
CA LEU A 737 37.25 38.37 -12.84
C LEU A 737 36.02 39.19 -12.45
N LEU A 738 35.01 38.56 -11.83
CA LEU A 738 33.81 39.25 -11.35
C LEU A 738 34.14 40.31 -10.31
N GLY A 739 35.00 39.99 -9.33
CA GLY A 739 35.43 40.96 -8.30
C GLY A 739 36.13 42.17 -8.91
N ARG A 740 36.97 41.95 -9.93
CA ARG A 740 37.63 43.05 -10.67
C ARG A 740 36.68 43.88 -11.52
N ILE A 741 35.73 43.27 -12.21
CA ILE A 741 34.77 43.99 -13.06
C ILE A 741 33.81 44.81 -12.21
N THR A 742 33.32 44.23 -11.12
CA THR A 742 32.31 44.87 -10.25
C THR A 742 32.92 45.73 -9.14
N SER A 743 34.25 45.69 -8.97
CA SER A 743 34.97 46.33 -7.85
C SER A 743 34.43 45.91 -6.48
N ARG A 744 34.08 44.62 -6.33
CA ARG A 744 33.55 44.02 -5.10
C ARG A 744 34.52 43.00 -4.52
N GLU A 745 34.62 43.00 -3.19
CA GLU A 745 35.38 42.00 -2.43
C GLU A 745 34.53 40.76 -2.06
N ASP A 746 33.22 40.83 -2.25
CA ASP A 746 32.25 39.74 -2.02
C ASP A 746 31.38 39.59 -3.27
N VAL A 747 31.55 38.46 -3.96
CA VAL A 747 30.86 38.13 -5.21
C VAL A 747 30.10 36.83 -5.09
N VAL A 748 28.92 36.79 -5.69
CA VAL A 748 28.05 35.61 -5.77
C VAL A 748 27.71 35.34 -7.22
N PHE A 749 27.95 34.11 -7.67
CA PHE A 749 27.58 33.65 -9.01
C PHE A 749 26.98 32.25 -8.96
N GLY A 750 26.20 31.88 -9.97
CA GLY A 750 25.65 30.53 -10.09
C GLY A 750 26.70 29.54 -10.58
N ALA A 751 26.77 28.38 -9.94
CA ALA A 751 27.48 27.22 -10.44
C ALA A 751 26.51 26.09 -10.71
N THR A 752 26.60 25.51 -11.91
CA THR A 752 25.79 24.37 -12.32
C THR A 752 26.42 23.08 -11.79
N VAL A 753 25.61 22.25 -11.13
CA VAL A 753 25.99 20.93 -10.62
C VAL A 753 25.09 19.86 -11.23
N SER A 754 25.57 18.62 -11.30
CA SER A 754 24.78 17.51 -11.87
C SER A 754 23.53 17.17 -11.06
N GLY A 755 23.53 17.49 -9.74
CA GLY A 755 22.43 17.19 -8.82
C GLY A 755 22.15 15.69 -8.64
N ARG A 756 23.17 14.84 -8.87
CA ARG A 756 23.10 13.38 -8.73
C ARG A 756 23.74 12.96 -7.40
N PRO A 757 22.96 12.71 -6.34
CA PRO A 757 23.49 12.39 -5.01
C PRO A 757 24.11 10.98 -4.97
N PRO A 758 25.33 10.79 -4.44
CA PRO A 758 25.98 9.48 -4.39
C PRO A 758 25.26 8.47 -3.48
N GLN A 759 24.41 8.93 -2.56
CA GLN A 759 23.57 8.09 -1.71
C GLN A 759 22.48 7.36 -2.51
N LEU A 760 22.09 7.91 -3.66
CA LEU A 760 21.11 7.29 -4.53
C LEU A 760 21.82 6.33 -5.48
N SER A 761 21.70 5.04 -5.18
CA SER A 761 22.27 3.97 -6.01
C SER A 761 21.87 4.16 -7.48
N GLY A 762 22.83 4.01 -8.40
CA GLY A 762 22.59 4.02 -9.85
C GLY A 762 22.11 5.36 -10.42
N VAL A 763 22.21 6.46 -9.66
CA VAL A 763 21.79 7.79 -10.12
C VAL A 763 22.51 8.23 -11.40
N GLU A 764 23.76 7.79 -11.63
CA GLU A 764 24.57 8.20 -12.79
C GLU A 764 24.02 7.72 -14.14
N THR A 765 23.16 6.71 -14.13
CA THR A 765 22.51 6.15 -15.33
C THR A 765 21.03 6.54 -15.43
N MET A 766 20.49 7.31 -14.49
CA MET A 766 19.11 7.79 -14.55
C MET A 766 18.96 8.90 -15.58
N VAL A 767 17.79 8.98 -16.20
CA VAL A 767 17.43 10.02 -17.17
C VAL A 767 16.35 10.91 -16.56
N GLY A 768 16.55 12.22 -16.56
CA GLY A 768 15.68 13.19 -15.89
C GLY A 768 16.34 14.56 -15.69
N LEU A 769 15.63 15.50 -15.06
CA LEU A 769 16.19 16.81 -14.73
C LEU A 769 16.82 16.82 -13.33
N PHE A 770 18.09 16.44 -13.23
CA PHE A 770 18.83 16.47 -11.96
C PHE A 770 19.61 17.75 -11.77
N ILE A 771 20.03 18.38 -12.87
CA ILE A 771 20.86 19.57 -12.85
C ILE A 771 20.32 20.60 -11.86
N ASN A 772 21.21 21.26 -11.14
CA ASN A 772 20.83 22.34 -10.25
C ASN A 772 21.83 23.49 -10.39
N THR A 773 21.39 24.71 -10.07
CA THR A 773 22.25 25.89 -10.04
C THR A 773 22.34 26.39 -8.61
N ILE A 774 23.53 26.29 -8.03
CA ILE A 774 23.80 26.71 -6.65
C ILE A 774 24.58 28.02 -6.60
N PRO A 775 24.33 28.90 -5.61
CA PRO A 775 25.14 30.09 -5.46
C PRO A 775 26.53 29.73 -4.90
N VAL A 776 27.56 30.21 -5.57
CA VAL A 776 28.95 30.18 -5.09
C VAL A 776 29.32 31.59 -4.67
N ARG A 777 29.57 31.76 -3.38
CA ARG A 777 30.02 33.03 -2.80
C ARG A 777 31.52 32.98 -2.54
N VAL A 778 32.23 34.00 -3.02
CA VAL A 778 33.66 34.15 -2.80
C VAL A 778 33.93 35.52 -2.18
N ARG A 779 34.66 35.50 -1.06
CA ARG A 779 35.14 36.69 -0.34
C ARG A 779 36.67 36.73 -0.42
N PHE A 780 37.23 37.88 -0.83
CA PHE A 780 38.67 38.07 -1.07
C PHE A 780 39.46 38.50 0.16
#